data_AF-A0A2N2N274-F1
#
_entry.id   AF-A0A2N2N274-F1
#
_cell.length_a   1.000
_cell.length_b   1.000
_cell.length_c   1.000
_cell.angle_alpha   90.00
_cell.angle_beta   90.00
_cell.angle_gamma   90.00
#
_symmetry.space_group_name_H-M   'P 1'
#
loop_
_entity.id
_entity.type
_entity.pdbx_description
1 polymer ?
#
loop_
_entity_poly.entity_id
_entity_poly.type
_entity_poly.pdbx_seq_one_letter_code
_entity_poly.pdbx_strand_id
1 'polypeptide(L)'
;MLIKRVLTSILILVFVLSGCASPEAAPPRPDVSLPIDKMVIGYYPSWATARGVPLLSAPTQKLTHINYAFSNVSTTGECVLGDPAADIEKVYDAGESITGRDEKNKTVFHGNFNQLLELKKLNPQLKVLISVGGWNWSGNFSNAAKDEASRQRFATSCIDLYLKQYGDVFDGIDIDWEYPVSGGLTNGSPDDTANFTLLLNELRLQLDSLGQTNGTHYLLTIAAPVGPGSIRNLDLPGIAAAVDWINLMTYDFHGTWDSTTNFNAPLYRPGNDPADAALNADATVQRYLAEGVPASKLVMGVPFYGRGWTGVADVDHGLYQSAASAAPGTHEPGSFEYNDIRDRYLPTWQYYWNQEANVPWLYDSASQTFISFDDARSLEAKAGYVKDQGLAGVMIWEITQGDQSLVDGIYSGFENGGPIKPTPMPMVVVPRPFETNLHEVNKIIVDGQLSEWAETPDFVLDQESQVVYMAAPTSWSGPEDLSAQAWAGWSSEGLYFAFRVTDDKHVQSAADDTLWHGDHMEIQLDTQMDGDYDNPGMNDDDFQIGLSLGDLEKVSSVGYAWFNGAFTPGEINGLEMAYSETDTGYILEAFIPVGALSGISLAEGAVIGMNISPSDSDTPGGSQESMLSTSNIRTYADPRTFGKIKLVK
;
A
#
# COMPACT_ATOMS: atom_id res chain seq x y z
N MET A 1 52.61 -71.95 -69.63
CA MET A 1 52.11 -70.58 -69.92
C MET A 1 50.60 -70.66 -69.88
N LEU A 2 50.00 -70.47 -68.70
CA LEU A 2 48.57 -70.47 -68.38
C LEU A 2 48.49 -70.71 -66.86
N ILE A 3 47.66 -69.97 -66.14
CA ILE A 3 46.61 -70.53 -65.27
C ILE A 3 45.62 -69.41 -64.91
N LYS A 4 44.38 -69.85 -64.78
CA LYS A 4 43.09 -69.17 -64.74
C LYS A 4 42.84 -68.30 -63.50
N ARG A 5 41.96 -67.31 -63.71
CA ARG A 5 41.12 -66.57 -62.74
C ARG A 5 40.50 -67.47 -61.67
N VAL A 6 40.28 -66.95 -60.46
CA VAL A 6 38.96 -66.84 -59.76
C VAL A 6 39.05 -65.75 -58.68
N LEU A 7 37.96 -64.99 -58.53
CA LEU A 7 37.70 -63.93 -57.54
C LEU A 7 37.84 -64.41 -56.07
N THR A 8 38.22 -63.50 -55.19
CA THR A 8 37.85 -63.57 -53.77
C THR A 8 37.50 -62.17 -53.27
N SER A 9 36.20 -61.97 -52.98
CA SER A 9 35.69 -60.78 -52.30
C SER A 9 36.17 -60.80 -50.85
N ILE A 10 36.90 -59.77 -50.43
CA ILE A 10 37.26 -59.55 -49.02
C ILE A 10 36.23 -58.60 -48.43
N LEU A 11 35.49 -59.11 -47.45
CA LEU A 11 34.59 -58.38 -46.57
C LEU A 11 35.43 -57.47 -45.67
N ILE A 12 35.40 -56.15 -45.89
CA ILE A 12 35.96 -55.17 -44.93
C ILE A 12 34.81 -54.77 -44.00
N LEU A 13 34.89 -55.27 -42.77
CA LEU A 13 34.05 -54.88 -41.65
C LEU A 13 34.45 -53.45 -41.24
N VAL A 14 33.67 -52.45 -41.66
CA VAL A 14 33.80 -51.08 -41.15
C VAL A 14 33.14 -51.05 -39.77
N PHE A 15 33.94 -51.05 -38.72
CA PHE A 15 33.49 -50.64 -37.39
C PHE A 15 33.21 -49.14 -37.43
N VAL A 16 31.93 -48.77 -37.51
CA VAL A 16 31.48 -47.42 -37.14
C VAL A 16 31.57 -47.36 -35.62
N LEU A 17 32.67 -46.79 -35.12
CA LEU A 17 32.75 -46.30 -33.75
C LEU A 17 31.82 -45.09 -33.68
N SER A 18 30.56 -45.32 -33.30
CA SER A 18 29.69 -44.27 -32.79
C SER A 18 30.36 -43.69 -31.55
N GLY A 19 31.06 -42.57 -31.71
CA GLY A 19 31.49 -41.76 -30.59
C GLY A 19 30.24 -41.30 -29.85
N CYS A 20 30.01 -41.85 -28.66
CA CYS A 20 29.18 -41.20 -27.68
C CYS A 20 29.87 -39.87 -27.36
N ALA A 21 29.38 -38.78 -27.94
CA ALA A 21 29.66 -37.46 -27.42
C ALA A 21 29.18 -37.49 -25.96
N SER A 22 30.13 -37.37 -25.03
CA SER A 22 29.78 -37.05 -23.65
C SER A 22 29.03 -35.72 -23.68
N PRO A 23 27.91 -35.54 -22.95
CA PRO A 23 27.27 -34.25 -22.86
C PRO A 23 28.34 -33.26 -22.39
N GLU A 24 28.57 -32.24 -23.21
CA GLU A 24 29.50 -31.16 -22.91
C GLU A 24 29.05 -30.56 -21.58
N ALA A 25 29.86 -30.74 -20.54
CA ALA A 25 29.57 -30.17 -19.23
C ALA A 25 29.43 -28.66 -19.41
N ALA A 26 28.33 -28.10 -18.91
CA ALA A 26 28.14 -26.66 -18.87
C ALA A 26 29.40 -26.01 -18.28
N PRO A 27 29.89 -24.90 -18.85
CA PRO A 27 31.09 -24.25 -18.35
C PRO A 27 30.90 -23.95 -16.84
N PRO A 28 31.91 -24.21 -16.00
CA PRO A 28 31.83 -23.88 -14.58
C PRO A 28 31.57 -22.38 -14.46
N ARG A 29 30.46 -22.00 -13.81
CA ARG A 29 30.16 -20.59 -13.54
C ARG A 29 31.22 -20.04 -12.56
N PRO A 30 31.57 -18.75 -12.67
CA PRO A 30 32.47 -18.11 -11.72
C PRO A 30 31.95 -18.27 -10.29
N ASP A 31 32.85 -18.47 -9.35
CA ASP A 31 32.57 -18.43 -7.92
C ASP A 31 31.95 -17.07 -7.57
N VAL A 32 30.66 -17.05 -7.22
CA VAL A 32 29.95 -15.83 -6.81
C VAL A 32 30.25 -15.64 -5.33
N SER A 33 31.47 -15.20 -5.02
CA SER A 33 31.70 -14.53 -3.74
C SER A 33 30.94 -13.20 -3.80
N LEU A 34 29.80 -13.11 -3.11
CA LEU A 34 29.07 -11.85 -3.02
C LEU A 34 29.99 -10.83 -2.32
N PRO A 35 30.37 -9.72 -2.97
CA PRO A 35 31.33 -8.78 -2.38
C PRO A 35 30.79 -8.01 -1.17
N ILE A 36 29.48 -8.18 -0.87
CA ILE A 36 28.69 -7.30 -0.01
C ILE A 36 27.76 -8.14 0.86
N ASP A 37 27.77 -7.88 2.16
CA ASP A 37 26.93 -8.50 3.19
C ASP A 37 25.51 -7.88 3.22
N LYS A 38 24.81 -7.92 2.09
CA LYS A 38 23.42 -7.44 1.94
C LYS A 38 22.56 -8.52 1.30
N MET A 39 21.31 -8.61 1.74
CA MET A 39 20.34 -9.51 1.12
C MET A 39 19.85 -8.95 -0.21
N VAL A 40 19.73 -9.83 -1.19
CA VAL A 40 18.93 -9.63 -2.40
C VAL A 40 17.94 -10.78 -2.47
N ILE A 41 16.67 -10.47 -2.26
CA ILE A 41 15.56 -11.42 -2.12
C ILE A 41 14.67 -11.31 -3.35
N GLY A 42 14.36 -12.42 -4.00
CA GLY A 42 13.46 -12.42 -5.15
C GLY A 42 12.16 -13.16 -4.89
N TYR A 43 11.01 -12.55 -5.14
CA TYR A 43 9.75 -13.29 -5.21
C TYR A 43 9.63 -14.00 -6.56
N TYR A 44 9.50 -15.34 -6.53
CA TYR A 44 9.19 -16.15 -7.70
C TYR A 44 7.77 -16.71 -7.56
N PRO A 45 6.81 -16.25 -8.38
CA PRO A 45 5.43 -16.68 -8.28
C PRO A 45 5.16 -18.04 -8.94
N SER A 46 4.21 -18.79 -8.40
CA SER A 46 3.80 -20.09 -8.90
C SER A 46 3.24 -20.00 -10.32
N TRP A 47 2.49 -18.93 -10.61
CA TRP A 47 1.86 -18.68 -11.90
C TRP A 47 2.84 -18.27 -13.01
N ALA A 48 4.09 -17.90 -12.72
CA ALA A 48 5.08 -17.61 -13.78
C ALA A 48 5.23 -18.80 -14.74
N THR A 49 5.09 -20.00 -14.19
CA THR A 49 5.06 -21.25 -14.93
C THR A 49 3.94 -21.31 -15.98
N ALA A 50 2.75 -20.84 -15.64
CA ALA A 50 1.61 -20.77 -16.55
C ALA A 50 1.78 -19.63 -17.58
N ARG A 51 2.52 -18.57 -17.24
CA ARG A 51 2.95 -17.50 -18.16
C ARG A 51 4.08 -17.92 -19.10
N GLY A 52 4.64 -19.12 -18.95
CA GLY A 52 5.76 -19.60 -19.76
C GLY A 52 7.11 -18.97 -19.39
N VAL A 53 7.23 -18.45 -18.16
CA VAL A 53 8.48 -17.88 -17.63
C VAL A 53 9.02 -18.83 -16.54
N PRO A 54 9.72 -19.92 -16.92
CA PRO A 54 10.31 -20.82 -15.94
C PRO A 54 11.40 -20.13 -15.14
N LEU A 55 11.71 -20.66 -13.95
CA LEU A 55 12.76 -20.16 -13.05
C LEU A 55 14.12 -19.99 -13.76
N LEU A 56 14.42 -20.81 -14.77
CA LEU A 56 15.63 -20.71 -15.58
C LEU A 56 15.78 -19.36 -16.29
N SER A 57 14.66 -18.75 -16.68
CA SER A 57 14.63 -17.47 -17.39
C SER A 57 14.73 -16.26 -16.46
N ALA A 58 14.53 -16.44 -15.16
CA ALA A 58 14.61 -15.36 -14.18
C ALA A 58 16.07 -15.05 -13.77
N PRO A 59 16.39 -13.79 -13.42
CA PRO A 59 17.74 -13.37 -13.02
C PRO A 59 18.08 -13.82 -11.58
N THR A 60 18.24 -15.13 -11.39
CA THR A 60 18.43 -15.78 -10.08
C THR A 60 19.89 -15.84 -9.61
N GLN A 61 20.85 -15.50 -10.48
CA GLN A 61 22.29 -15.76 -10.29
C GLN A 61 22.90 -15.01 -9.11
N LYS A 62 22.40 -13.81 -8.83
CA LYS A 62 22.89 -12.95 -7.75
C LYS A 62 21.87 -12.81 -6.60
N LEU A 63 20.92 -13.73 -6.50
CA LEU A 63 19.99 -13.74 -5.38
C LEU A 63 20.60 -14.47 -4.18
N THR A 64 20.38 -13.90 -3.00
CA THR A 64 20.71 -14.54 -1.71
C THR A 64 19.55 -15.39 -1.20
N HIS A 65 18.33 -14.96 -1.48
CA HIS A 65 17.10 -15.58 -1.03
C HIS A 65 16.06 -15.58 -2.17
N ILE A 66 15.20 -16.60 -2.18
CA ILE A 66 13.98 -16.61 -2.98
C ILE A 66 12.80 -16.82 -2.04
N ASN A 67 11.80 -15.95 -2.14
CA ASN A 67 10.48 -16.18 -1.56
C ASN A 67 9.61 -16.80 -2.66
N TYR A 68 9.19 -18.05 -2.48
CA TYR A 68 8.28 -18.70 -3.42
C TYR A 68 6.84 -18.28 -3.11
N ALA A 69 6.21 -17.58 -4.05
CA ALA A 69 4.84 -17.08 -3.94
C ALA A 69 3.87 -18.01 -4.66
N PHE A 70 2.73 -18.42 -4.12
CA PHE A 70 2.36 -18.36 -2.70
C PHE A 70 1.85 -19.74 -2.26
N SER A 71 1.93 -19.99 -0.95
CA SER A 71 1.08 -20.94 -0.25
C SER A 71 -0.25 -20.27 0.10
N ASN A 72 -1.34 -21.01 0.06
CA ASN A 72 -2.66 -20.52 0.45
C ASN A 72 -2.96 -20.89 1.91
N VAL A 73 -3.84 -20.12 2.55
CA VAL A 73 -4.39 -20.39 3.88
C VAL A 73 -5.80 -20.95 3.72
N SER A 74 -6.02 -22.19 4.17
CA SER A 74 -7.33 -22.83 4.12
C SER A 74 -8.36 -22.08 4.98
N THR A 75 -9.65 -22.35 4.78
CA THR A 75 -10.73 -21.76 5.58
C THR A 75 -10.67 -22.16 7.07
N THR A 76 -9.96 -23.25 7.40
CA THR A 76 -9.69 -23.70 8.76
C THR A 76 -8.40 -23.13 9.36
N GLY A 77 -7.67 -22.32 8.60
CA GLY A 77 -6.43 -21.66 9.01
C GLY A 77 -5.19 -22.54 8.89
N GLU A 78 -5.14 -23.46 7.92
CA GLU A 78 -3.97 -24.33 7.68
C GLU A 78 -3.24 -23.90 6.40
N CYS A 79 -1.91 -24.02 6.38
CA CYS A 79 -1.12 -23.87 5.16
C CYS A 79 -1.44 -25.01 4.18
N VAL A 80 -1.69 -24.66 2.93
CA VAL A 80 -1.87 -25.61 1.82
C VAL A 80 -1.09 -25.15 0.59
N LEU A 81 -0.81 -26.09 -0.33
CA LEU A 81 -0.24 -25.75 -1.63
C LEU A 81 -1.13 -24.73 -2.36
N GLY A 82 -0.51 -23.76 -3.01
CA GLY A 82 -1.23 -22.72 -3.74
C GLY A 82 -1.71 -23.22 -5.10
N ASP A 83 -0.79 -23.83 -5.87
CA ASP A 83 -1.07 -24.39 -7.19
C ASP A 83 -0.29 -25.70 -7.35
N PRO A 84 -0.84 -26.85 -6.95
CA PRO A 84 -0.16 -28.14 -7.07
C PRO A 84 0.36 -28.43 -8.48
N ALA A 85 -0.33 -27.97 -9.53
CA ALA A 85 0.07 -28.18 -10.90
C ALA A 85 1.42 -27.50 -11.20
N ALA A 86 1.60 -26.26 -10.74
CA ALA A 86 2.86 -25.53 -10.85
C ALA A 86 3.89 -25.97 -9.80
N ASP A 87 3.45 -26.18 -8.55
CA ASP A 87 4.30 -26.41 -7.38
C ASP A 87 5.07 -27.73 -7.50
N ILE A 88 4.37 -28.83 -7.84
CA ILE A 88 4.92 -30.19 -7.74
C ILE A 88 4.66 -31.09 -8.95
N GLU A 89 3.77 -30.74 -9.88
CA GLU A 89 3.37 -31.66 -10.97
C GLU A 89 4.00 -31.32 -12.33
N LYS A 90 4.23 -30.04 -12.67
CA LYS A 90 4.73 -29.66 -14.00
C LYS A 90 6.07 -30.35 -14.30
N VAL A 91 6.08 -31.14 -15.37
CA VAL A 91 7.29 -31.75 -15.91
C VAL A 91 7.99 -30.74 -16.83
N TYR A 92 9.22 -30.37 -16.47
CA TYR A 92 10.06 -29.50 -17.29
C TYR A 92 10.89 -30.31 -18.28
N ASP A 93 11.00 -29.82 -19.51
CA ASP A 93 11.95 -30.36 -20.48
C ASP A 93 13.36 -29.79 -20.28
N ALA A 94 14.32 -30.26 -21.08
CA ALA A 94 15.71 -29.82 -20.97
C ALA A 94 15.92 -28.33 -21.28
N GLY A 95 15.03 -27.69 -22.04
CA GLY A 95 15.11 -26.26 -22.37
C GLY A 95 14.55 -25.35 -21.28
N GLU A 96 13.65 -25.85 -20.45
CA GLU A 96 13.05 -25.09 -19.34
C GLU A 96 13.69 -25.39 -17.97
N SER A 97 14.29 -26.58 -17.79
CA SER A 97 14.85 -27.02 -16.51
C SER A 97 16.11 -26.25 -16.12
N ILE A 98 16.23 -25.90 -14.84
CA ILE A 98 17.43 -25.30 -14.24
C ILE A 98 18.71 -26.10 -14.51
N THR A 99 18.59 -27.42 -14.66
CA THR A 99 19.74 -28.32 -14.88
C THR A 99 20.03 -28.62 -16.35
N GLY A 100 19.21 -28.14 -17.28
CA GLY A 100 19.30 -28.48 -18.69
C GLY A 100 18.94 -29.94 -19.02
N ARG A 101 18.19 -30.63 -18.15
CA ARG A 101 17.85 -32.06 -18.28
C ARG A 101 16.33 -32.27 -18.31
N ASP A 102 15.88 -33.19 -19.15
CA ASP A 102 14.47 -33.60 -19.23
C ASP A 102 14.05 -34.35 -17.96
N GLU A 103 12.95 -33.94 -17.35
CA GLU A 103 12.48 -34.48 -16.07
C GLU A 103 11.50 -35.65 -16.19
N LYS A 104 11.09 -36.08 -17.40
CA LYS A 104 10.03 -37.10 -17.60
C LYS A 104 10.19 -38.42 -16.84
N ASN A 105 11.42 -38.80 -16.50
CA ASN A 105 11.72 -40.07 -15.82
C ASN A 105 12.02 -39.90 -14.31
N LYS A 106 11.81 -38.71 -13.74
CA LYS A 106 12.06 -38.46 -12.31
C LYS A 106 10.94 -39.07 -11.46
N THR A 107 11.29 -39.58 -10.26
CA THR A 107 10.37 -40.39 -9.43
C THR A 107 10.03 -39.77 -8.07
N VAL A 108 10.35 -38.47 -7.84
CA VAL A 108 10.17 -37.80 -6.54
C VAL A 108 8.97 -36.85 -6.59
N PHE A 109 9.19 -35.60 -7.01
CA PHE A 109 8.19 -34.61 -7.40
C PHE A 109 8.82 -33.71 -8.49
N HIS A 110 7.99 -33.01 -9.25
CA HIS A 110 8.38 -32.09 -10.31
C HIS A 110 8.06 -30.64 -9.92
N GLY A 111 7.63 -29.81 -10.87
CA GLY A 111 7.18 -28.46 -10.62
C GLY A 111 8.27 -27.52 -10.16
N ASN A 112 7.84 -26.35 -9.72
CA ASN A 112 8.69 -25.27 -9.27
C ASN A 112 9.51 -25.66 -8.03
N PHE A 113 8.95 -26.47 -7.14
CA PHE A 113 9.69 -26.93 -5.96
C PHE A 113 10.91 -27.74 -6.38
N ASN A 114 10.78 -28.56 -7.42
CA ASN A 114 11.92 -29.28 -7.94
C ASN A 114 12.95 -28.34 -8.60
N GLN A 115 12.50 -27.32 -9.35
CA GLN A 115 13.43 -26.34 -9.94
C GLN A 115 14.19 -25.55 -8.88
N LEU A 116 13.53 -25.16 -7.79
CA LEU A 116 14.17 -24.49 -6.64
C LEU A 116 15.18 -25.41 -5.95
N LEU A 117 14.83 -26.68 -5.73
CA LEU A 117 15.76 -27.67 -5.18
C LEU A 117 17.00 -27.85 -6.03
N GLU A 118 16.84 -27.98 -7.36
CA GLU A 118 17.97 -28.08 -8.26
C GLU A 118 18.80 -26.77 -8.32
N LEU A 119 18.14 -25.61 -8.22
CA LEU A 119 18.85 -24.32 -8.11
C LEU A 119 19.68 -24.24 -6.84
N LYS A 120 19.16 -24.67 -5.68
CA LYS A 120 19.93 -24.75 -4.42
C LYS A 120 21.12 -25.69 -4.50
N LYS A 121 21.02 -26.80 -5.25
CA LYS A 121 22.17 -27.68 -5.48
C LYS A 121 23.27 -27.00 -6.29
N LEU A 122 22.89 -26.11 -7.22
CA LEU A 122 23.84 -25.31 -8.00
C LEU A 122 24.38 -24.10 -7.21
N ASN A 123 23.59 -23.55 -6.30
CA ASN A 123 23.97 -22.45 -5.40
C ASN A 123 23.65 -22.82 -3.94
N PRO A 124 24.55 -23.53 -3.23
CA PRO A 124 24.31 -23.99 -1.87
C PRO A 124 24.16 -22.88 -0.82
N GLN A 125 24.49 -21.63 -1.16
CA GLN A 125 24.30 -20.47 -0.28
C GLN A 125 22.89 -19.88 -0.40
N LEU A 126 22.18 -20.17 -1.49
CA LEU A 126 20.81 -19.69 -1.71
C LEU A 126 19.87 -20.26 -0.66
N LYS A 127 19.08 -19.38 -0.07
CA LYS A 127 17.99 -19.72 0.84
C LYS A 127 16.65 -19.59 0.13
N VAL A 128 15.72 -20.50 0.41
CA VAL A 128 14.39 -20.47 -0.20
C VAL A 128 13.35 -20.49 0.92
N LEU A 129 12.48 -19.49 0.96
CA LEU A 129 11.35 -19.44 1.89
C LEU A 129 10.07 -19.67 1.11
N ILE A 130 9.09 -20.32 1.74
CA ILE A 130 7.73 -20.31 1.24
C ILE A 130 7.06 -19.02 1.72
N SER A 131 6.49 -18.24 0.82
CA SER A 131 5.63 -17.10 1.18
C SER A 131 4.19 -17.56 1.26
N VAL A 132 3.55 -17.35 2.41
CA VAL A 132 2.18 -17.77 2.70
C VAL A 132 1.29 -16.54 2.65
N GLY A 133 0.20 -16.61 1.86
CA GLY A 133 -0.75 -15.52 1.72
C GLY A 133 -0.59 -14.74 0.42
N GLY A 134 -0.22 -13.47 0.55
CA GLY A 134 -0.29 -12.44 -0.48
C GLY A 134 -1.70 -11.87 -0.62
N TRP A 135 -1.83 -10.86 -1.48
CA TRP A 135 -3.06 -10.10 -1.73
C TRP A 135 -4.34 -10.95 -1.84
N ASN A 136 -4.30 -12.03 -2.64
CA ASN A 136 -5.50 -12.84 -2.92
C ASN A 136 -5.85 -13.88 -1.84
N TRP A 137 -4.89 -14.28 -1.00
CA TRP A 137 -5.05 -15.41 -0.07
C TRP A 137 -4.92 -15.02 1.40
N SER A 138 -4.93 -13.72 1.68
CA SER A 138 -4.87 -13.19 3.04
C SER A 138 -6.17 -13.30 3.85
N GLY A 139 -7.32 -13.56 3.20
CA GLY A 139 -8.63 -13.50 3.85
C GLY A 139 -8.90 -14.53 4.96
N ASN A 140 -8.07 -15.56 5.10
CA ASN A 140 -8.19 -16.55 6.18
C ASN A 140 -7.19 -16.35 7.32
N PHE A 141 -6.30 -15.35 7.27
CA PHE A 141 -5.33 -15.13 8.34
C PHE A 141 -5.97 -14.74 9.66
N SER A 142 -7.02 -13.91 9.67
CA SER A 142 -7.71 -13.55 10.91
C SER A 142 -8.23 -14.79 11.64
N ASN A 143 -8.75 -15.79 10.91
CA ASN A 143 -9.14 -17.09 11.48
C ASN A 143 -7.94 -17.89 11.97
N ALA A 144 -6.84 -17.91 11.21
CA ALA A 144 -5.61 -18.60 11.59
C ALA A 144 -4.96 -17.99 12.85
N ALA A 145 -5.07 -16.68 13.06
CA ALA A 145 -4.43 -15.95 14.14
C ALA A 145 -5.28 -15.87 15.44
N LYS A 146 -6.61 -16.00 15.30
CA LYS A 146 -7.63 -15.68 16.32
C LYS A 146 -7.39 -16.21 17.72
N ASP A 147 -7.00 -17.47 17.88
CA ASP A 147 -6.83 -18.10 19.19
C ASP A 147 -5.63 -19.05 19.21
N GLU A 148 -5.23 -19.50 20.41
CA GLU A 148 -4.04 -20.35 20.58
C GLU A 148 -4.14 -21.64 19.76
N ALA A 149 -5.33 -22.25 19.70
CA ALA A 149 -5.51 -23.49 18.98
C ALA A 149 -5.44 -23.28 17.46
N SER A 150 -5.97 -22.17 16.93
CA SER A 150 -5.85 -21.85 15.50
C SER A 150 -4.41 -21.52 15.11
N ARG A 151 -3.69 -20.76 15.93
CA ARG A 151 -2.27 -20.45 15.71
C ARG A 151 -1.40 -21.70 15.69
N GLN A 152 -1.60 -22.61 16.66
CA GLN A 152 -0.88 -23.88 16.71
C GLN A 152 -1.17 -24.74 15.47
N ARG A 153 -2.43 -24.81 15.02
CA ARG A 153 -2.81 -25.53 13.80
C ARG A 153 -2.13 -24.93 12.57
N PHE A 154 -2.19 -23.61 12.41
CA PHE A 154 -1.53 -22.90 11.32
C PHE A 154 -0.04 -23.22 11.31
N ALA A 155 0.68 -22.91 12.39
CA ALA A 155 2.13 -23.11 12.48
C ALA A 155 2.53 -24.58 12.24
N THR A 156 1.83 -25.53 12.84
CA THR A 156 2.09 -26.97 12.65
C THR A 156 1.92 -27.35 11.18
N SER A 157 0.82 -26.94 10.55
CA SER A 157 0.53 -27.29 9.15
C SER A 157 1.57 -26.73 8.17
N CYS A 158 2.02 -25.48 8.38
CA CYS A 158 3.05 -24.87 7.54
C CYS A 158 4.39 -25.58 7.69
N ILE A 159 4.79 -25.90 8.93
CA ILE A 159 6.04 -26.59 9.23
C ILE A 159 6.02 -28.04 8.69
N ASP A 160 4.92 -28.76 8.91
CA ASP A 160 4.77 -30.14 8.43
C ASP A 160 4.83 -30.19 6.89
N LEU A 161 4.15 -29.28 6.21
CA LEU A 161 4.13 -29.24 4.75
C LEU A 161 5.49 -28.81 4.18
N TYR A 162 6.00 -27.65 4.59
CA TYR A 162 7.13 -27.03 3.89
C TYR A 162 8.49 -27.41 4.45
N LEU A 163 8.61 -27.62 5.76
CA LEU A 163 9.90 -27.90 6.40
C LEU A 163 10.12 -29.38 6.73
N LYS A 164 9.07 -30.21 6.73
CA LYS A 164 9.19 -31.67 6.87
C LYS A 164 8.94 -32.41 5.58
N GLN A 165 7.79 -32.21 4.93
CA GLN A 165 7.46 -32.92 3.69
C GLN A 165 8.30 -32.41 2.49
N TYR A 166 8.51 -31.09 2.38
CA TYR A 166 9.36 -30.48 1.34
C TYR A 166 10.65 -29.83 1.91
N GLY A 167 11.15 -30.32 3.05
CA GLY A 167 12.24 -29.69 3.81
C GLY A 167 13.59 -29.56 3.08
N ASP A 168 13.82 -30.32 2.02
CA ASP A 168 15.02 -30.14 1.17
C ASP A 168 14.94 -28.84 0.35
N VAL A 169 13.73 -28.37 0.05
CA VAL A 169 13.46 -27.17 -0.75
C VAL A 169 13.58 -25.93 0.12
N PHE A 170 12.90 -25.90 1.27
CA PHE A 170 12.68 -24.68 2.05
C PHE A 170 13.58 -24.55 3.29
N ASP A 171 14.05 -23.33 3.54
CA ASP A 171 14.86 -22.91 4.68
C ASP A 171 14.08 -22.07 5.71
N GLY A 172 12.80 -21.77 5.44
CA GLY A 172 12.00 -20.92 6.30
C GLY A 172 10.61 -20.61 5.73
N ILE A 173 9.89 -19.76 6.45
CA ILE A 173 8.52 -19.33 6.16
C ILE A 173 8.47 -17.80 6.17
N ASP A 174 7.87 -17.23 5.13
CA ASP A 174 7.52 -15.83 5.01
C ASP A 174 6.00 -15.68 5.14
N ILE A 175 5.52 -14.79 6.02
CA ILE A 175 4.10 -14.52 6.17
C ILE A 175 3.76 -13.19 5.51
N ASP A 176 2.93 -13.27 4.47
CA ASP A 176 2.47 -12.13 3.70
C ASP A 176 0.96 -11.94 3.92
N TRP A 177 0.60 -11.37 5.07
CA TRP A 177 -0.78 -11.05 5.42
C TRP A 177 -1.07 -9.61 5.00
N GLU A 178 -1.93 -9.47 3.98
CA GLU A 178 -2.37 -8.20 3.42
C GLU A 178 -3.85 -7.91 3.69
N TYR A 179 -4.23 -7.14 4.72
CA TYR A 179 -3.42 -6.71 5.87
C TYR A 179 -4.17 -7.03 7.17
N PRO A 180 -3.48 -7.15 8.32
CA PRO A 180 -4.13 -7.22 9.63
C PRO A 180 -5.12 -6.06 9.82
N VAL A 181 -6.30 -6.35 10.36
CA VAL A 181 -7.40 -5.42 10.63
C VAL A 181 -8.09 -4.87 9.37
N SER A 182 -7.40 -4.15 8.49
CA SER A 182 -8.00 -3.43 7.36
C SER A 182 -6.99 -3.07 6.26
N GLY A 183 -7.50 -2.68 5.08
CA GLY A 183 -6.70 -2.18 3.96
C GLY A 183 -6.33 -3.23 2.91
N GLY A 184 -6.59 -4.51 3.20
CA GLY A 184 -6.45 -5.61 2.25
C GLY A 184 -7.71 -5.86 1.44
N LEU A 185 -7.68 -6.89 0.59
CA LEU A 185 -8.83 -7.30 -0.23
C LEU A 185 -10.05 -7.75 0.62
N THR A 186 -9.80 -8.16 1.85
CA THR A 186 -10.82 -8.52 2.85
C THR A 186 -10.51 -7.85 4.19
N ASN A 187 -11.51 -7.27 4.83
CA ASN A 187 -11.36 -6.72 6.18
C ASN A 187 -11.14 -7.83 7.22
N GLY A 188 -10.29 -7.54 8.19
CA GLY A 188 -9.99 -8.39 9.34
C GLY A 188 -10.79 -8.01 10.59
N SER A 189 -10.24 -8.36 11.75
CA SER A 189 -10.74 -8.01 13.08
C SER A 189 -9.83 -6.96 13.74
N PRO A 190 -10.35 -6.04 14.58
CA PRO A 190 -9.51 -5.17 15.42
C PRO A 190 -8.52 -5.94 16.31
N ASP A 191 -8.82 -7.20 16.65
CA ASP A 191 -7.92 -8.06 17.43
C ASP A 191 -6.69 -8.53 16.63
N ASP A 192 -6.69 -8.36 15.31
CA ASP A 192 -5.63 -8.87 14.42
C ASP A 192 -4.27 -8.25 14.73
N THR A 193 -4.22 -7.00 15.22
CA THR A 193 -2.96 -6.35 15.65
C THR A 193 -2.22 -7.21 16.67
N ALA A 194 -2.91 -7.66 17.73
CA ALA A 194 -2.30 -8.50 18.76
C ALA A 194 -2.16 -9.96 18.29
N ASN A 195 -3.16 -10.48 17.56
CA ASN A 195 -3.17 -11.86 17.11
C ASN A 195 -2.07 -12.15 16.09
N PHE A 196 -1.69 -11.19 15.26
CA PHE A 196 -0.60 -11.38 14.30
C PHE A 196 0.74 -11.57 15.00
N THR A 197 1.08 -10.75 16.00
CA THR A 197 2.27 -10.96 16.83
C THR A 197 2.24 -12.31 17.54
N LEU A 198 1.09 -12.72 18.08
CA LEU A 198 0.95 -14.03 18.71
C LEU A 198 1.14 -15.19 17.71
N LEU A 199 0.68 -15.04 16.47
CA LEU A 199 0.88 -16.03 15.41
C LEU A 199 2.36 -16.17 15.04
N LEU A 200 3.07 -15.05 14.90
CA LEU A 200 4.51 -15.06 14.61
C LEU A 200 5.32 -15.65 15.77
N ASN A 201 4.94 -15.39 17.02
CA ASN A 201 5.56 -16.01 18.18
C ASN A 201 5.36 -17.54 18.21
N GLU A 202 4.18 -18.02 17.85
CA GLU A 202 3.90 -19.47 17.75
C GLU A 202 4.71 -20.12 16.63
N LEU A 203 4.80 -19.49 15.46
CA LEU A 203 5.69 -19.95 14.37
C LEU A 203 7.15 -20.00 14.85
N ARG A 204 7.67 -18.93 15.43
CA ARG A 204 9.05 -18.86 15.92
C ARG A 204 9.37 -19.97 16.91
N LEU A 205 8.46 -20.20 17.88
CA LEU A 205 8.58 -21.27 18.87
C LEU A 205 8.72 -22.66 18.22
N GLN A 206 7.85 -22.98 17.27
CA GLN A 206 7.88 -24.30 16.61
C GLN A 206 9.06 -24.44 15.66
N LEU A 207 9.43 -23.38 14.94
CA LEU A 207 10.61 -23.33 14.08
C LEU A 207 11.90 -23.54 14.89
N ASP A 208 12.02 -22.94 16.07
CA ASP A 208 13.18 -23.12 16.95
C ASP A 208 13.24 -24.56 17.49
N SER A 209 12.11 -25.15 17.84
CA SER A 209 12.03 -26.55 18.26
C SER A 209 12.47 -27.52 17.15
N LEU A 210 12.01 -27.31 15.91
CA LEU A 210 12.45 -28.10 14.76
C LEU A 210 13.95 -27.85 14.47
N GLY A 211 14.37 -26.60 14.54
CA GLY A 211 15.75 -26.17 14.32
C GLY A 211 16.74 -26.81 15.29
N GLN A 212 16.39 -26.89 16.58
CA GLN A 212 17.18 -27.60 17.60
C GLN A 212 17.33 -29.09 17.28
N THR A 213 16.28 -29.71 16.72
CA THR A 213 16.30 -31.13 16.33
C THR A 213 17.22 -31.35 15.12
N ASN A 214 17.18 -30.44 14.15
CA ASN A 214 17.88 -30.57 12.88
C ASN A 214 19.28 -29.91 12.87
N GLY A 215 19.62 -29.16 13.92
CA GLY A 215 20.87 -28.41 14.01
C GLY A 215 20.94 -27.22 13.04
N THR A 216 19.80 -26.58 12.75
CA THR A 216 19.71 -25.43 11.84
C THR A 216 18.82 -24.34 12.42
N HIS A 217 19.04 -23.09 11.99
CA HIS A 217 18.08 -22.00 12.21
C HIS A 217 17.14 -21.94 11.01
N TYR A 218 15.83 -22.03 11.25
CA TYR A 218 14.84 -21.80 10.19
C TYR A 218 14.40 -20.34 10.19
N LEU A 219 14.34 -19.77 9.00
CA LEU A 219 14.03 -18.36 8.82
C LEU A 219 12.53 -18.10 9.00
N LEU A 220 12.18 -17.00 9.67
CA LEU A 220 10.83 -16.47 9.77
C LEU A 220 10.84 -15.01 9.35
N THR A 221 10.04 -14.65 8.35
CA THR A 221 9.97 -13.28 7.83
C THR A 221 8.54 -12.86 7.62
N ILE A 222 8.32 -11.56 7.39
CA ILE A 222 7.04 -11.05 6.91
C ILE A 222 7.26 -10.12 5.71
N ALA A 223 6.25 -10.01 4.85
CA ALA A 223 6.06 -8.85 3.99
C ALA A 223 5.09 -7.87 4.70
N ALA A 224 5.43 -6.59 4.68
CA ALA A 224 4.76 -5.59 5.52
C ALA A 224 4.31 -4.36 4.72
N PRO A 225 3.16 -3.76 5.10
CA PRO A 225 2.58 -2.62 4.43
C PRO A 225 3.43 -1.35 4.56
N VAL A 226 3.17 -0.41 3.66
CA VAL A 226 3.85 0.89 3.62
C VAL A 226 2.92 2.09 3.83
N GLY A 227 1.60 1.89 3.69
CA GLY A 227 0.61 2.92 3.99
C GLY A 227 0.44 3.17 5.50
N PRO A 228 0.41 4.42 5.98
CA PRO A 228 0.26 4.74 7.41
C PRO A 228 -0.94 4.07 8.06
N GLY A 229 -2.07 4.02 7.35
CA GLY A 229 -3.32 3.40 7.81
C GLY A 229 -3.22 1.89 8.04
N SER A 230 -2.30 1.19 7.37
CA SER A 230 -2.05 -0.24 7.57
C SER A 230 -0.92 -0.50 8.57
N ILE A 231 0.13 0.34 8.57
CA ILE A 231 1.26 0.23 9.53
C ILE A 231 0.77 0.36 10.97
N ARG A 232 -0.19 1.26 11.24
CA ARG A 232 -0.77 1.46 12.58
C ARG A 232 -1.47 0.22 13.16
N ASN A 233 -1.78 -0.77 12.33
CA ASN A 233 -2.41 -2.03 12.74
C ASN A 233 -1.37 -3.10 13.12
N LEU A 234 -0.09 -2.75 13.26
CA LEU A 234 0.99 -3.67 13.56
C LEU A 234 1.67 -3.32 14.90
N ASP A 235 1.88 -4.34 15.74
CA ASP A 235 2.82 -4.26 16.86
C ASP A 235 4.25 -4.51 16.35
N LEU A 236 4.85 -3.45 15.77
CA LEU A 236 6.16 -3.52 15.14
C LEU A 236 7.29 -4.01 16.07
N PRO A 237 7.40 -3.57 17.34
CA PRO A 237 8.38 -4.12 18.27
C PRO A 237 8.19 -5.63 18.52
N GLY A 238 6.95 -6.08 18.72
CA GLY A 238 6.64 -7.50 18.93
C GLY A 238 6.96 -8.36 17.70
N ILE A 239 6.58 -7.88 16.52
CA ILE A 239 6.89 -8.51 15.24
C ILE A 239 8.41 -8.61 15.06
N ALA A 240 9.13 -7.49 15.21
CA ALA A 240 10.58 -7.43 15.03
C ALA A 240 11.35 -8.33 16.01
N ALA A 241 10.77 -8.66 17.17
CA ALA A 241 11.34 -9.62 18.11
C ALA A 241 11.17 -11.08 17.64
N ALA A 242 10.08 -11.40 16.94
CA ALA A 242 9.77 -12.75 16.48
C ALA A 242 10.45 -13.12 15.16
N VAL A 243 10.60 -12.16 14.23
CA VAL A 243 11.07 -12.42 12.86
C VAL A 243 12.57 -12.16 12.69
N ASP A 244 13.17 -12.81 11.70
CA ASP A 244 14.56 -12.56 11.28
C ASP A 244 14.68 -11.19 10.60
N TRP A 245 13.75 -10.86 9.70
CA TRP A 245 13.62 -9.54 9.08
C TRP A 245 12.19 -9.28 8.56
N ILE A 246 11.95 -8.04 8.15
CA ILE A 246 10.72 -7.51 7.59
C ILE A 246 11.00 -7.01 6.18
N ASN A 247 10.28 -7.53 5.19
CA ASN A 247 10.29 -7.05 3.81
C ASN A 247 9.25 -5.92 3.67
N LEU A 248 9.70 -4.68 3.55
CA LEU A 248 8.83 -3.52 3.35
C LEU A 248 8.39 -3.47 1.89
N MET A 249 7.09 -3.50 1.61
CA MET A 249 6.56 -3.45 0.24
C MET A 249 6.56 -2.02 -0.31
N THR A 250 7.74 -1.40 -0.43
CA THR A 250 7.94 0.01 -0.83
C THR A 250 7.74 0.24 -2.34
N TYR A 251 6.58 -0.17 -2.79
CA TYR A 251 5.98 -0.02 -4.10
C TYR A 251 4.45 0.02 -3.91
N ASP A 252 3.69 0.21 -4.97
CA ASP A 252 2.23 0.35 -4.87
C ASP A 252 1.80 1.50 -3.95
N PHE A 253 2.62 2.56 -3.88
CA PHE A 253 2.22 3.81 -3.23
C PHE A 253 1.10 4.49 -4.02
N HIS A 254 1.18 4.40 -5.36
CA HIS A 254 0.18 4.96 -6.27
C HIS A 254 -0.11 4.00 -7.42
N GLY A 255 -1.38 3.87 -7.77
CA GLY A 255 -1.86 2.95 -8.79
C GLY A 255 -3.23 3.32 -9.31
N THR A 256 -3.85 2.44 -10.09
CA THR A 256 -5.12 2.74 -10.77
C THR A 256 -6.35 2.82 -9.85
N TRP A 257 -6.15 2.61 -8.55
CA TRP A 257 -7.10 3.01 -7.50
C TRP A 257 -7.12 4.54 -7.27
N ASP A 258 -6.07 5.25 -7.67
CA ASP A 258 -6.01 6.71 -7.68
C ASP A 258 -6.54 7.28 -9.00
N SER A 259 -7.28 8.38 -8.90
CA SER A 259 -7.73 9.17 -10.06
C SER A 259 -6.66 10.13 -10.58
N THR A 260 -5.52 10.24 -9.89
CA THR A 260 -4.41 11.15 -10.22
C THR A 260 -3.15 10.33 -10.47
N THR A 261 -2.43 10.63 -11.54
CA THR A 261 -1.15 9.98 -11.86
C THR A 261 -0.07 10.34 -10.86
N ASN A 262 0.67 9.34 -10.40
CA ASN A 262 1.79 9.53 -9.48
C ASN A 262 2.76 8.34 -9.57
N PHE A 263 3.83 8.36 -8.76
CA PHE A 263 4.89 7.39 -8.80
C PHE A 263 4.53 6.10 -8.06
N ASN A 264 4.74 4.95 -8.70
CA ASN A 264 4.49 3.63 -8.10
C ASN A 264 5.36 3.39 -6.85
N ALA A 265 6.65 3.76 -6.93
CA ALA A 265 7.64 3.44 -5.90
C ALA A 265 8.68 4.57 -5.69
N PRO A 266 8.28 5.80 -5.35
CA PRO A 266 9.24 6.90 -5.15
C PRO A 266 10.16 6.61 -3.95
N LEU A 267 11.47 6.89 -4.09
CA LEU A 267 12.43 6.77 -2.97
C LEU A 267 12.20 7.88 -1.94
N TYR A 268 12.05 9.12 -2.41
CA TYR A 268 11.74 10.29 -1.61
C TYR A 268 10.49 11.00 -2.14
N ARG A 269 9.87 11.84 -1.33
CA ARG A 269 8.78 12.73 -1.77
C ARG A 269 9.31 13.92 -2.59
N PRO A 270 8.80 14.16 -3.81
CA PRO A 270 8.98 15.43 -4.51
C PRO A 270 8.27 16.59 -3.81
N GLY A 271 8.87 17.78 -3.79
CA GLY A 271 8.28 18.95 -3.14
C GLY A 271 6.93 19.42 -3.71
N ASN A 272 6.61 19.02 -4.96
CA ASN A 272 5.34 19.32 -5.62
C ASN A 272 4.36 18.14 -5.63
N ASP A 273 4.64 17.05 -4.90
CA ASP A 273 3.77 15.89 -4.82
C ASP A 273 2.48 16.23 -4.04
N PRO A 274 1.30 16.16 -4.68
CA PRO A 274 0.03 16.50 -4.04
C PRO A 274 -0.47 15.43 -3.07
N ALA A 275 0.14 14.23 -3.05
CA ALA A 275 -0.27 13.14 -2.18
C ALA A 275 0.25 13.28 -0.73
N ASP A 276 -0.17 12.34 0.11
CA ASP A 276 0.31 12.18 1.49
C ASP A 276 1.85 12.08 1.53
N ALA A 277 2.46 12.80 2.48
CA ALA A 277 3.90 12.86 2.66
C ALA A 277 4.56 11.51 2.94
N ALA A 278 3.79 10.57 3.48
CA ALA A 278 4.26 9.26 3.90
C ALA A 278 4.37 8.26 2.74
N LEU A 279 3.83 8.56 1.56
CA LEU A 279 3.76 7.63 0.43
C LEU A 279 5.06 7.58 -0.39
N ASN A 280 6.16 7.27 0.29
CA ASN A 280 7.47 7.01 -0.31
C ASN A 280 8.32 6.08 0.57
N ALA A 281 9.37 5.51 -0.04
CA ALA A 281 10.20 4.50 0.60
C ALA A 281 10.99 5.03 1.82
N ASP A 282 11.51 6.26 1.76
CA ASP A 282 12.21 6.89 2.89
C ASP A 282 11.26 7.08 4.07
N ALA A 283 10.09 7.70 3.87
CA ALA A 283 9.12 7.91 4.94
C ALA A 283 8.68 6.59 5.59
N THR A 284 8.44 5.55 4.79
CA THR A 284 8.15 4.21 5.28
C THR A 284 9.28 3.68 6.16
N VAL A 285 10.52 3.69 5.68
CA VAL A 285 11.68 3.20 6.44
C VAL A 285 11.83 3.99 7.75
N GLN A 286 11.74 5.32 7.70
CA GLN A 286 11.86 6.15 8.90
C GLN A 286 10.74 5.86 9.90
N ARG A 287 9.51 5.55 9.45
CA ARG A 287 8.41 5.14 10.34
C ARG A 287 8.75 3.86 11.09
N TYR A 288 9.19 2.81 10.41
CA TYR A 288 9.54 1.54 11.08
C TYR A 288 10.72 1.70 12.05
N LEU A 289 11.70 2.53 11.71
CA LEU A 289 12.83 2.85 12.59
C LEU A 289 12.37 3.62 13.85
N ALA A 290 11.48 4.60 13.69
CA ALA A 290 10.93 5.38 14.79
C ALA A 290 10.11 4.52 15.76
N GLU A 291 9.42 3.50 15.25
CA GLU A 291 8.66 2.50 16.02
C GLU A 291 9.56 1.41 16.64
N GLY A 292 10.88 1.53 16.50
CA GLY A 292 11.86 0.69 17.20
C GLY A 292 12.32 -0.56 16.47
N VAL A 293 11.98 -0.73 15.18
CA VAL A 293 12.50 -1.86 14.38
C VAL A 293 13.98 -1.60 14.06
N PRO A 294 14.89 -2.55 14.33
CA PRO A 294 16.29 -2.38 13.98
C PRO A 294 16.50 -2.26 12.46
N ALA A 295 17.31 -1.29 12.01
CA ALA A 295 17.67 -1.12 10.60
C ALA A 295 18.17 -2.42 9.95
N SER A 296 18.98 -3.20 10.68
CA SER A 296 19.52 -4.49 10.22
C SER A 296 18.46 -5.60 10.05
N LYS A 297 17.18 -5.34 10.36
CA LYS A 297 16.04 -6.22 10.12
C LYS A 297 15.07 -5.68 9.06
N LEU A 298 15.35 -4.53 8.44
CA LEU A 298 14.50 -3.98 7.40
C LEU A 298 15.07 -4.30 6.02
N VAL A 299 14.24 -4.81 5.12
CA VAL A 299 14.58 -5.09 3.73
C VAL A 299 13.66 -4.24 2.85
N MET A 300 14.23 -3.40 1.98
CA MET A 300 13.45 -2.50 1.13
C MET A 300 12.92 -3.25 -0.10
N GLY A 301 11.62 -3.15 -0.36
CA GLY A 301 10.97 -3.69 -1.55
C GLY A 301 11.20 -2.82 -2.78
N VAL A 302 11.44 -3.45 -3.93
CA VAL A 302 11.54 -2.79 -5.22
C VAL A 302 10.70 -3.50 -6.29
N PRO A 303 9.97 -2.75 -7.13
CA PRO A 303 9.14 -3.34 -8.15
C PRO A 303 9.94 -3.62 -9.43
N PHE A 304 9.73 -4.78 -10.04
CA PHE A 304 10.15 -5.08 -11.42
C PHE A 304 9.02 -4.82 -12.42
N TYR A 305 8.17 -3.84 -12.10
CA TYR A 305 6.99 -3.44 -12.85
C TYR A 305 6.69 -1.97 -12.66
N GLY A 306 5.73 -1.49 -13.42
CA GLY A 306 5.18 -0.15 -13.33
C GLY A 306 3.66 -0.13 -13.24
N ARG A 307 3.13 1.03 -12.88
CA ARG A 307 1.70 1.34 -12.88
C ARG A 307 1.38 2.45 -13.88
N GLY A 308 0.24 2.33 -14.56
CA GLY A 308 -0.08 3.24 -15.66
C GLY A 308 -1.56 3.59 -15.85
N TRP A 309 -1.78 4.80 -16.35
CA TRP A 309 -3.08 5.43 -16.55
C TRP A 309 -3.19 6.00 -17.97
N THR A 310 -4.41 6.11 -18.49
CA THR A 310 -4.70 6.71 -19.80
C THR A 310 -5.79 7.78 -19.72
N GLY A 311 -5.93 8.57 -20.78
CA GLY A 311 -6.75 9.79 -20.78
C GLY A 311 -6.16 10.91 -19.92
N VAL A 312 -4.83 10.94 -19.81
CA VAL A 312 -4.08 11.89 -18.99
C VAL A 312 -3.73 13.12 -19.83
N ALA A 313 -3.96 14.32 -19.29
CA ALA A 313 -3.63 15.56 -20.00
C ALA A 313 -2.10 15.71 -20.19
N ASP A 314 -1.69 16.29 -21.33
CA ASP A 314 -0.29 16.63 -21.60
C ASP A 314 0.10 17.95 -20.90
N VAL A 315 0.02 17.94 -19.58
CA VAL A 315 0.49 18.98 -18.68
C VAL A 315 1.52 18.32 -17.75
N ASP A 316 2.71 18.92 -17.69
CA ASP A 316 3.89 18.31 -17.06
C ASP A 316 4.10 16.83 -17.45
N HIS A 317 3.88 16.53 -18.74
CA HIS A 317 4.06 15.19 -19.29
C HIS A 317 3.26 14.12 -18.52
N GLY A 318 2.03 14.49 -18.14
CA GLY A 318 1.07 13.63 -17.47
C GLY A 318 1.38 13.36 -16.00
N LEU A 319 2.34 14.04 -15.37
CA LEU A 319 2.64 13.89 -13.95
C LEU A 319 1.64 14.72 -13.10
N TYR A 320 1.09 14.11 -12.03
CA TYR A 320 0.11 14.74 -11.14
C TYR A 320 -1.16 15.23 -11.84
N GLN A 321 -1.55 14.55 -12.92
CA GLN A 321 -2.73 14.89 -13.71
C GLN A 321 -3.85 13.89 -13.43
N SER A 322 -5.10 14.35 -13.56
CA SER A 322 -6.25 13.46 -13.50
C SER A 322 -6.21 12.45 -14.66
N ALA A 323 -6.55 11.20 -14.35
CA ALA A 323 -6.63 10.09 -15.28
C ALA A 323 -8.08 9.67 -15.50
N ALA A 324 -8.42 9.30 -16.73
CA ALA A 324 -9.75 8.80 -17.05
C ALA A 324 -9.91 7.32 -16.66
N SER A 325 -8.86 6.52 -16.81
CA SER A 325 -8.89 5.08 -16.52
C SER A 325 -7.50 4.45 -16.45
N ALA A 326 -7.46 3.18 -16.05
CA ALA A 326 -6.28 2.32 -16.15
C ALA A 326 -5.82 2.17 -17.61
N ALA A 327 -4.51 2.29 -17.85
CA ALA A 327 -3.94 2.02 -19.17
C ALA A 327 -3.98 0.52 -19.50
N PRO A 328 -3.98 0.11 -20.79
CA PRO A 328 -3.86 -1.30 -21.16
C PRO A 328 -2.47 -1.84 -20.79
N GLY A 329 -2.39 -2.55 -19.65
CA GLY A 329 -1.16 -3.15 -19.14
C GLY A 329 -0.79 -4.48 -19.80
N THR A 330 0.28 -5.13 -19.31
CA THR A 330 0.85 -6.35 -19.91
C THR A 330 -0.08 -7.55 -19.80
N HIS A 331 -0.69 -7.74 -18.62
CA HIS A 331 -1.62 -8.84 -18.34
C HIS A 331 -2.95 -8.34 -17.75
N GLU A 332 -2.90 -7.24 -17.02
CA GLU A 332 -4.05 -6.61 -16.39
C GLU A 332 -3.99 -5.10 -16.62
N PRO A 333 -5.15 -4.41 -16.70
CA PRO A 333 -5.18 -2.95 -16.84
C PRO A 333 -4.41 -2.28 -15.71
N GLY A 334 -3.53 -1.35 -16.07
CA GLY A 334 -2.78 -0.53 -15.13
C GLY A 334 -1.47 -1.11 -14.63
N SER A 335 -1.13 -2.37 -14.96
CA SER A 335 0.11 -3.03 -14.52
C SER A 335 1.01 -3.41 -15.70
N PHE A 336 2.28 -3.02 -15.64
CA PHE A 336 3.23 -3.17 -16.74
C PHE A 336 4.49 -3.88 -16.26
N GLU A 337 4.77 -5.08 -16.77
CA GLU A 337 6.03 -5.77 -16.45
C GLU A 337 7.21 -4.96 -17.00
N TYR A 338 8.33 -4.84 -16.27
CA TYR A 338 9.48 -4.06 -16.74
C TYR A 338 10.02 -4.55 -18.08
N ASN A 339 10.05 -5.87 -18.31
CA ASN A 339 10.44 -6.45 -19.60
C ASN A 339 9.58 -5.92 -20.76
N ASP A 340 8.28 -5.73 -20.54
CA ASP A 340 7.36 -5.17 -21.52
C ASP A 340 7.62 -3.66 -21.74
N ILE A 341 7.81 -2.91 -20.64
CA ILE A 341 8.23 -1.50 -20.66
C ILE A 341 9.50 -1.32 -21.49
N ARG A 342 10.54 -2.12 -21.23
CA ARG A 342 11.83 -2.13 -21.93
C ARG A 342 11.69 -2.39 -23.42
N ASP A 343 10.91 -3.40 -23.80
CA ASP A 343 10.91 -3.88 -25.19
C ASP A 343 9.97 -3.06 -26.08
N ARG A 344 8.88 -2.54 -25.53
CA ARG A 344 7.82 -1.91 -26.33
C ARG A 344 7.72 -0.40 -26.17
N TYR A 345 7.93 0.11 -24.96
CA TYR A 345 7.63 1.49 -24.62
C TYR A 345 8.89 2.35 -24.61
N LEU A 346 9.93 1.94 -23.88
CA LEU A 346 11.22 2.66 -23.80
C LEU A 346 11.84 3.04 -25.16
N PRO A 347 11.73 2.22 -26.24
CA PRO A 347 12.30 2.59 -27.53
C PRO A 347 11.52 3.69 -28.28
N THR A 348 10.26 3.94 -27.92
CA THR A 348 9.34 4.77 -28.70
C THR A 348 8.70 5.92 -27.92
N TRP A 349 8.57 5.79 -26.60
CA TRP A 349 7.93 6.78 -25.73
C TRP A 349 8.98 7.71 -25.12
N GLN A 350 8.52 8.88 -24.65
CA GLN A 350 9.43 9.82 -24.00
C GLN A 350 9.68 9.39 -22.56
N TYR A 351 10.97 9.27 -22.22
CA TYR A 351 11.45 8.96 -20.88
C TYR A 351 11.72 10.24 -20.09
N TYR A 352 11.22 10.27 -18.88
CA TYR A 352 11.41 11.36 -17.93
C TYR A 352 11.95 10.81 -16.61
N TRP A 353 12.60 11.68 -15.84
CA TRP A 353 13.22 11.32 -14.58
C TRP A 353 12.93 12.39 -13.53
N ASN A 354 12.38 11.98 -12.39
CA ASN A 354 12.19 12.88 -11.26
C ASN A 354 13.44 12.82 -10.37
N GLN A 355 14.15 13.94 -10.27
CA GLN A 355 15.40 14.01 -9.50
C GLN A 355 15.21 13.89 -7.99
N GLU A 356 14.06 14.35 -7.47
CA GLU A 356 13.76 14.28 -6.04
C GLU A 356 13.32 12.87 -5.67
N ALA A 357 12.32 12.31 -6.36
CA ALA A 357 11.83 10.95 -6.10
C ALA A 357 12.79 9.84 -6.51
N ASN A 358 13.79 10.12 -7.35
CA ASN A 358 14.74 9.15 -7.89
C ASN A 358 14.07 7.99 -8.64
N VAL A 359 13.05 8.29 -9.44
CA VAL A 359 12.32 7.32 -10.26
C VAL A 359 12.03 7.87 -11.66
N PRO A 360 11.96 6.99 -12.67
CA PRO A 360 11.53 7.34 -14.01
C PRO A 360 10.00 7.33 -14.17
N TRP A 361 9.54 7.96 -15.24
CA TRP A 361 8.24 7.67 -15.83
C TRP A 361 8.30 7.81 -17.36
N LEU A 362 7.36 7.16 -18.04
CA LEU A 362 7.11 7.35 -19.47
C LEU A 362 5.82 8.12 -19.67
N TYR A 363 5.80 8.97 -20.70
CA TYR A 363 4.57 9.58 -21.18
C TYR A 363 4.52 9.60 -22.70
N ASP A 364 3.37 9.24 -23.26
CA ASP A 364 3.06 9.38 -24.68
C ASP A 364 1.84 10.28 -24.88
N SER A 365 2.06 11.42 -25.54
CA SER A 365 1.02 12.41 -25.80
C SER A 365 -0.01 11.92 -26.82
N ALA A 366 0.35 10.97 -27.69
CA ALA A 366 -0.56 10.46 -28.71
C ALA A 366 -1.63 9.53 -28.12
N SER A 367 -1.23 8.65 -27.20
CA SER A 367 -2.14 7.77 -26.44
C SER A 367 -2.60 8.37 -25.12
N GLN A 368 -2.08 9.54 -24.71
CA GLN A 368 -2.37 10.18 -23.42
C GLN A 368 -2.13 9.24 -22.25
N THR A 369 -1.03 8.49 -22.30
CA THR A 369 -0.73 7.42 -21.33
C THR A 369 0.51 7.75 -20.53
N PHE A 370 0.40 7.61 -19.21
CA PHE A 370 1.47 7.77 -18.23
C PHE A 370 1.81 6.40 -17.62
N ILE A 371 3.10 6.08 -17.48
CA ILE A 371 3.59 4.86 -16.81
C ILE A 371 4.72 5.23 -15.84
N SER A 372 4.50 5.02 -14.53
CA SER A 372 5.57 5.08 -13.52
C SER A 372 6.13 3.68 -13.27
N PHE A 373 7.45 3.55 -13.16
CA PHE A 373 8.13 2.27 -13.00
C PHE A 373 9.51 2.46 -12.35
N ASP A 374 10.22 1.36 -12.09
CA ASP A 374 11.64 1.38 -11.72
C ASP A 374 12.51 0.87 -12.87
N ASP A 375 13.70 1.46 -13.02
CA ASP A 375 14.75 1.01 -13.92
C ASP A 375 16.06 0.77 -13.16
N ALA A 376 17.12 0.34 -13.86
CA ALA A 376 18.40 0.06 -13.22
C ALA A 376 18.97 1.27 -12.45
N ARG A 377 18.65 2.52 -12.85
CA ARG A 377 19.13 3.74 -12.21
C ARG A 377 18.37 4.03 -10.91
N SER A 378 17.04 3.85 -10.89
CA SER A 378 16.27 4.01 -9.66
C SER A 378 16.57 2.89 -8.66
N LEU A 379 16.81 1.67 -9.14
CA LEU A 379 17.24 0.56 -8.30
C LEU A 379 18.64 0.75 -7.72
N GLU A 380 19.58 1.31 -8.48
CA GLU A 380 20.89 1.74 -7.95
C GLU A 380 20.71 2.77 -6.82
N ALA A 381 19.86 3.78 -7.02
CA ALA A 381 19.59 4.79 -6.00
C ALA A 381 19.00 4.18 -4.71
N LYS A 382 18.00 3.31 -4.83
CA LYS A 382 17.33 2.64 -3.70
C LYS A 382 18.26 1.70 -2.95
N ALA A 383 19.05 0.89 -3.67
CA ALA A 383 20.01 -0.01 -3.04
C ALA A 383 21.16 0.77 -2.37
N GLY A 384 21.56 1.90 -2.94
CA GLY A 384 22.48 2.84 -2.30
C GLY A 384 21.92 3.41 -0.99
N TYR A 385 20.64 3.81 -0.98
CA TYR A 385 19.94 4.21 0.24
C TYR A 385 19.92 3.09 1.29
N VAL A 386 19.59 1.86 0.90
CA VAL A 386 19.65 0.66 1.77
C VAL A 386 21.01 0.51 2.43
N LYS A 387 22.10 0.70 1.66
CA LYS A 387 23.46 0.68 2.21
C LYS A 387 23.68 1.80 3.23
N ASP A 388 23.35 3.03 2.87
CA ASP A 388 23.69 4.21 3.68
C ASP A 388 22.85 4.30 4.96
N GLN A 389 21.61 3.79 4.95
CA GLN A 389 20.76 3.64 6.13
C GLN A 389 21.07 2.39 6.97
N GLY A 390 22.00 1.53 6.52
CA GLY A 390 22.34 0.31 7.24
C GLY A 390 21.23 -0.76 7.23
N LEU A 391 20.33 -0.73 6.24
CA LEU A 391 19.25 -1.71 6.10
C LEU A 391 19.79 -3.08 5.67
N ALA A 392 19.03 -4.14 5.91
CA ALA A 392 19.47 -5.52 5.73
C ALA A 392 19.64 -5.92 4.24
N GLY A 393 18.87 -5.31 3.34
CA GLY A 393 18.97 -5.61 1.90
C GLY A 393 17.80 -5.07 1.07
N VAL A 394 17.63 -5.67 -0.10
CA VAL A 394 16.55 -5.39 -1.06
C VAL A 394 15.73 -6.66 -1.32
N MET A 395 14.42 -6.51 -1.44
CA MET A 395 13.46 -7.52 -1.86
C MET A 395 12.80 -7.10 -3.18
N ILE A 396 12.62 -8.02 -4.12
CA ILE A 396 12.13 -7.78 -5.47
C ILE A 396 10.75 -8.41 -5.65
N TRP A 397 9.77 -7.60 -6.05
CA TRP A 397 8.45 -8.04 -6.53
C TRP A 397 8.26 -7.69 -8.01
N GLU A 398 8.09 -8.64 -8.93
CA GLU A 398 8.48 -10.06 -8.84
C GLU A 398 9.57 -10.33 -9.89
N ILE A 399 10.48 -11.27 -9.61
CA ILE A 399 11.74 -11.39 -10.38
C ILE A 399 11.56 -11.78 -11.84
N THR A 400 10.42 -12.37 -12.20
CA THR A 400 10.11 -12.81 -13.56
C THR A 400 9.78 -11.67 -14.51
N GLN A 401 9.47 -10.49 -13.97
CA GLN A 401 9.04 -9.32 -14.75
C GLN A 401 10.22 -8.41 -15.15
N GLY A 402 11.42 -8.68 -14.64
CA GLY A 402 12.63 -7.93 -14.95
C GLY A 402 13.75 -8.79 -15.54
N ASP A 403 14.95 -8.21 -15.58
CA ASP A 403 16.14 -8.85 -16.14
C ASP A 403 17.39 -8.62 -15.26
N GLN A 404 18.53 -9.13 -15.72
CA GLN A 404 19.79 -9.02 -14.99
C GLN A 404 20.26 -7.56 -14.82
N SER A 405 19.87 -6.63 -15.70
CA SER A 405 20.29 -5.23 -15.61
C SER A 405 19.72 -4.53 -14.39
N LEU A 406 18.48 -4.85 -14.02
CA LEU A 406 17.85 -4.37 -12.79
C LEU A 406 18.59 -4.88 -11.54
N VAL A 407 18.92 -6.16 -11.52
CA VAL A 407 19.72 -6.76 -10.44
C VAL A 407 21.11 -6.15 -10.37
N ASP A 408 21.74 -5.87 -11.51
CA ASP A 408 23.05 -5.21 -11.55
C ASP A 408 22.99 -3.77 -11.04
N GLY A 409 21.88 -3.04 -11.27
CA GLY A 409 21.60 -1.75 -10.65
C GLY A 409 21.61 -1.82 -9.12
N ILE A 410 20.92 -2.81 -8.54
CA ILE A 410 20.91 -3.04 -7.08
C ILE A 410 22.33 -3.22 -6.53
N TYR A 411 23.14 -4.09 -7.15
CA TYR A 411 24.52 -4.30 -6.71
C TYR A 411 25.39 -3.05 -6.87
N SER A 412 25.19 -2.28 -7.94
CA SER A 412 25.88 -1.01 -8.14
C SER A 412 25.57 -0.03 -7.01
N GLY A 413 24.32 0.03 -6.56
CA GLY A 413 23.91 0.88 -5.44
C GLY A 413 24.61 0.48 -4.13
N PHE A 414 24.69 -0.82 -3.85
CA PHE A 414 25.43 -1.31 -2.70
C PHE A 414 26.94 -1.00 -2.75
N GLU A 415 27.53 -0.83 -3.93
CA GLU A 415 28.93 -0.40 -4.06
C GLU A 415 29.07 1.11 -3.90
N ASN A 416 28.18 1.88 -4.53
CA ASN A 416 28.33 3.32 -4.73
C ASN A 416 27.75 4.18 -3.60
N GLY A 417 26.77 3.66 -2.83
CA GLY A 417 25.96 4.47 -1.92
C GLY A 417 24.81 5.18 -2.62
N GLY A 418 23.92 5.77 -1.84
CA GLY A 418 22.66 6.34 -2.28
C GLY A 418 22.76 7.80 -2.71
N PRO A 419 21.73 8.32 -3.39
CA PRO A 419 21.62 9.75 -3.63
C PRO A 419 21.47 10.49 -2.30
N ILE A 420 22.00 11.71 -2.26
CA ILE A 420 21.76 12.63 -1.14
C ILE A 420 20.26 12.85 -1.05
N LYS A 421 19.68 12.63 0.14
CA LYS A 421 18.28 12.96 0.42
C LYS A 421 18.03 14.41 -0.02
N PRO A 422 17.08 14.66 -0.94
CA PRO A 422 16.74 16.01 -1.34
C PRO A 422 16.50 16.84 -0.09
N THR A 423 17.14 18.00 -0.02
CA THR A 423 16.71 18.98 0.98
C THR A 423 15.29 19.34 0.58
N PRO A 424 14.28 19.14 1.44
CA PRO A 424 12.94 19.60 1.12
C PRO A 424 13.06 21.04 0.64
N MET A 425 12.52 21.35 -0.54
CA MET A 425 12.28 22.75 -0.89
C MET A 425 11.65 23.41 0.35
N PRO A 426 12.09 24.63 0.75
CA PRO A 426 11.47 25.28 1.90
C PRO A 426 9.96 25.17 1.71
N MET A 427 9.31 24.49 2.65
CA MET A 427 7.90 24.15 2.53
C MET A 427 7.17 25.41 2.09
N VAL A 428 6.34 25.29 1.05
CA VAL A 428 5.32 26.30 0.81
C VAL A 428 4.43 26.22 2.05
N VAL A 429 4.69 27.09 3.03
CA VAL A 429 3.82 27.27 4.19
C VAL A 429 2.46 27.60 3.60
N VAL A 430 1.52 26.66 3.67
CA VAL A 430 0.13 26.92 3.32
C VAL A 430 -0.35 27.91 4.35
N PRO A 431 -0.51 29.21 4.01
CA PRO A 431 -0.88 30.19 5.02
C PRO A 431 -2.16 29.74 5.68
N ARG A 432 -2.23 29.81 7.02
CA ARG A 432 -3.47 29.48 7.74
C ARG A 432 -4.59 30.32 7.12
N PRO A 433 -5.68 29.71 6.65
CA PRO A 433 -6.73 30.42 5.90
C PRO A 433 -7.38 31.50 6.76
N PHE A 434 -7.49 31.23 8.06
CA PHE A 434 -7.90 32.18 9.08
C PHE A 434 -7.38 31.74 10.46
N GLU A 435 -7.39 32.66 11.41
CA GLU A 435 -7.20 32.39 12.83
C GLU A 435 -8.31 33.06 13.63
N THR A 436 -8.91 32.35 14.59
CA THR A 436 -9.93 32.92 15.49
C THR A 436 -9.87 32.30 16.89
N ASN A 437 -10.60 32.90 17.82
CA ASN A 437 -10.76 32.36 19.17
C ASN A 437 -12.11 31.67 19.30
N LEU A 438 -12.14 30.56 20.03
CA LEU A 438 -13.35 29.85 20.41
C LEU A 438 -13.57 29.99 21.91
N HIS A 439 -14.75 30.47 22.32
CA HIS A 439 -15.03 30.79 23.71
C HIS A 439 -15.58 29.58 24.49
N GLU A 440 -15.23 29.52 25.78
CA GLU A 440 -15.83 28.57 26.72
C GLU A 440 -17.32 28.92 26.88
N VAL A 441 -18.19 27.93 26.70
CA VAL A 441 -19.63 28.09 26.87
C VAL A 441 -20.11 27.35 28.11
N ASN A 442 -21.16 27.90 28.73
CA ASN A 442 -21.95 27.08 29.64
C ASN A 442 -22.61 25.95 28.83
N LYS A 443 -22.92 24.84 29.48
CA LYS A 443 -23.61 23.71 28.83
C LYS A 443 -24.82 24.21 28.03
N ILE A 444 -24.73 24.08 26.70
CA ILE A 444 -25.82 24.35 25.76
C ILE A 444 -26.76 23.15 25.77
N ILE A 445 -28.06 23.42 25.69
CA ILE A 445 -29.09 22.41 25.52
C ILE A 445 -29.24 22.20 24.01
N VAL A 446 -28.88 21.01 23.52
CA VAL A 446 -29.02 20.65 22.10
C VAL A 446 -30.50 20.42 21.80
N ASP A 447 -31.23 21.47 21.43
CA ASP A 447 -32.68 21.44 21.17
C ASP A 447 -33.08 22.06 19.81
N GLY A 448 -32.10 22.46 19.02
CA GLY A 448 -32.28 23.05 17.69
C GLY A 448 -32.69 24.51 17.77
N GLN A 449 -32.33 25.24 18.83
CA GLN A 449 -32.66 26.65 19.04
C GLN A 449 -31.43 27.51 19.31
N LEU A 450 -31.44 28.74 18.80
CA LEU A 450 -30.31 29.67 18.98
C LEU A 450 -30.41 30.54 20.24
N SER A 451 -31.39 30.30 21.11
CA SER A 451 -31.70 31.23 22.21
C SER A 451 -30.61 31.32 23.29
N GLU A 452 -29.75 30.30 23.37
CA GLU A 452 -28.62 30.23 24.31
C GLU A 452 -27.31 30.75 23.70
N TRP A 453 -27.27 30.93 22.38
CA TRP A 453 -26.10 31.37 21.64
C TRP A 453 -26.00 32.90 21.58
N ALA A 454 -24.79 33.41 21.31
CA ALA A 454 -24.57 34.83 21.15
C ALA A 454 -25.35 35.39 19.95
N GLU A 455 -25.77 36.66 20.01
CA GLU A 455 -26.48 37.30 18.88
C GLU A 455 -25.64 37.36 17.59
N THR A 456 -24.31 37.38 17.72
CA THR A 456 -23.37 37.42 16.58
C THR A 456 -22.78 36.02 16.37
N PRO A 457 -22.83 35.47 15.13
CA PRO A 457 -22.19 34.20 14.81
C PRO A 457 -20.66 34.33 14.77
N ASP A 458 -19.98 33.22 15.04
CA ASP A 458 -18.52 33.12 14.92
C ASP A 458 -18.08 33.07 13.45
N PHE A 459 -18.93 32.50 12.59
CA PHE A 459 -18.68 32.37 11.15
C PHE A 459 -19.93 32.73 10.34
N VAL A 460 -19.72 33.43 9.23
CA VAL A 460 -20.75 33.72 8.22
C VAL A 460 -20.25 33.26 6.87
N LEU A 461 -21.05 32.45 6.19
CA LEU A 461 -20.75 31.79 4.92
C LEU A 461 -21.81 32.22 3.91
N ASP A 462 -21.58 33.34 3.22
CA ASP A 462 -22.54 33.98 2.31
C ASP A 462 -21.86 34.68 1.11
N GLN A 463 -20.58 34.39 0.86
CA GLN A 463 -19.81 35.03 -0.22
C GLN A 463 -19.30 34.01 -1.25
N GLU A 464 -19.23 34.42 -2.51
CA GLU A 464 -18.69 33.62 -3.62
C GLU A 464 -17.25 33.14 -3.35
N SER A 465 -16.44 33.94 -2.65
CA SER A 465 -15.07 33.57 -2.29
C SER A 465 -14.95 32.41 -1.31
N GLN A 466 -16.06 31.99 -0.70
CA GLN A 466 -16.13 30.87 0.24
C GLN A 466 -16.57 29.57 -0.45
N VAL A 467 -16.92 29.61 -1.73
CA VAL A 467 -17.29 28.42 -2.50
C VAL A 467 -16.03 27.61 -2.82
N VAL A 468 -15.98 26.37 -2.32
CA VAL A 468 -14.80 25.48 -2.42
C VAL A 468 -15.05 24.28 -3.33
N TYR A 469 -16.29 24.03 -3.70
CA TYR A 469 -16.66 22.97 -4.63
C TYR A 469 -17.92 23.38 -5.42
N MET A 470 -17.90 23.11 -6.72
CA MET A 470 -19.04 23.29 -7.62
C MET A 470 -19.08 22.16 -8.65
N ALA A 471 -20.22 21.50 -8.81
CA ALA A 471 -20.43 20.51 -9.87
C ALA A 471 -20.51 21.15 -11.26
N ALA A 472 -21.01 22.39 -11.36
CA ALA A 472 -21.03 23.19 -12.58
C ALA A 472 -20.83 24.70 -12.30
N PRO A 473 -20.42 25.52 -13.29
CA PRO A 473 -20.08 26.95 -13.10
C PRO A 473 -21.18 27.88 -12.56
N THR A 474 -22.39 27.36 -12.32
CA THR A 474 -23.56 28.12 -11.84
C THR A 474 -24.32 27.37 -10.74
N SER A 475 -23.70 26.35 -10.13
CA SER A 475 -24.33 25.54 -9.09
C SER A 475 -24.49 26.25 -7.75
N TRP A 476 -23.76 27.35 -7.51
CA TRP A 476 -24.06 28.24 -6.39
C TRP A 476 -24.61 29.56 -6.93
N SER A 477 -25.86 29.87 -6.62
CA SER A 477 -26.57 31.01 -7.20
C SER A 477 -26.75 32.20 -6.26
N GLY A 478 -26.24 32.08 -5.02
CA GLY A 478 -26.16 33.13 -4.03
C GLY A 478 -26.53 32.66 -2.62
N PRO A 479 -26.64 33.56 -1.63
CA PRO A 479 -26.95 33.17 -0.25
C PRO A 479 -28.32 32.54 -0.02
N GLU A 480 -29.27 32.76 -0.93
CA GLU A 480 -30.61 32.16 -0.87
C GLU A 480 -30.61 30.68 -1.31
N ASP A 481 -29.58 30.28 -2.06
CA ASP A 481 -29.35 28.94 -2.59
C ASP A 481 -28.59 28.11 -1.55
N LEU A 482 -27.45 28.62 -1.07
CA LEU A 482 -26.82 28.12 0.15
C LEU A 482 -26.10 29.23 0.91
N SER A 483 -26.42 29.40 2.19
CA SER A 483 -25.60 30.15 3.14
C SER A 483 -25.72 29.61 4.56
N ALA A 484 -24.75 29.92 5.42
CA ALA A 484 -24.79 29.53 6.82
C ALA A 484 -24.24 30.61 7.76
N GLN A 485 -24.89 30.75 8.91
CA GLN A 485 -24.31 31.35 10.10
C GLN A 485 -23.97 30.23 11.07
N ALA A 486 -22.76 30.23 11.61
CA ALA A 486 -22.31 29.21 12.53
C ALA A 486 -21.81 29.81 13.83
N TRP A 487 -22.17 29.14 14.92
CA TRP A 487 -21.63 29.37 16.25
C TRP A 487 -20.92 28.11 16.70
N ALA A 488 -19.81 28.29 17.41
CA ALA A 488 -19.10 27.20 18.01
C ALA A 488 -18.70 27.57 19.44
N GLY A 489 -18.58 26.58 20.31
CA GLY A 489 -18.16 26.76 21.69
C GLY A 489 -17.51 25.51 22.24
N TRP A 490 -16.78 25.64 23.34
CA TRP A 490 -16.17 24.48 24.00
C TRP A 490 -16.51 24.44 25.48
N SER A 491 -16.49 23.24 26.05
CA SER A 491 -16.49 23.01 27.50
C SER A 491 -15.51 21.88 27.81
N SER A 492 -15.32 21.55 29.09
CA SER A 492 -14.54 20.35 29.45
C SER A 492 -15.17 19.02 28.99
N GLU A 493 -16.45 19.03 28.59
CA GLU A 493 -17.17 17.82 28.14
C GLU A 493 -17.06 17.59 26.63
N GLY A 494 -16.80 18.63 25.82
CA GLY A 494 -16.80 18.51 24.37
C GLY A 494 -16.92 19.85 23.62
N LEU A 495 -17.19 19.76 22.32
CA LEU A 495 -17.42 20.90 21.44
C LEU A 495 -18.92 21.05 21.14
N TYR A 496 -19.41 22.28 21.15
CA TYR A 496 -20.76 22.65 20.77
C TYR A 496 -20.75 23.38 19.44
N PHE A 497 -21.76 23.12 18.62
CA PHE A 497 -21.97 23.80 17.35
C PHE A 497 -23.44 24.16 17.19
N ALA A 498 -23.71 25.30 16.58
CA ALA A 498 -25.01 25.65 16.05
C ALA A 498 -24.88 26.27 14.67
N PHE A 499 -25.85 25.98 13.81
CA PHE A 499 -25.89 26.43 12.43
C PHE A 499 -27.29 26.95 12.14
N ARG A 500 -27.37 28.15 11.56
CA ARG A 500 -28.56 28.59 10.83
C ARG A 500 -28.22 28.52 9.35
N VAL A 501 -28.82 27.56 8.67
CA VAL A 501 -28.61 27.33 7.24
C VAL A 501 -29.79 27.90 6.48
N THR A 502 -29.48 28.71 5.47
CA THR A 502 -30.43 29.07 4.42
C THR A 502 -30.13 28.17 3.23
N ASP A 503 -31.17 27.53 2.74
CA ASP A 503 -31.13 26.51 1.69
C ASP A 503 -32.48 26.56 0.97
N ASP A 504 -32.45 26.70 -0.35
CA ASP A 504 -33.67 26.80 -1.14
C ASP A 504 -34.39 25.46 -1.28
N LYS A 505 -33.66 24.34 -1.12
CA LYS A 505 -34.26 23.01 -1.14
C LYS A 505 -33.42 21.94 -0.43
N HIS A 506 -33.84 21.68 0.80
CA HIS A 506 -33.33 20.55 1.58
C HIS A 506 -33.66 19.17 0.95
N VAL A 507 -32.63 18.44 0.56
CA VAL A 507 -32.63 17.11 -0.03
C VAL A 507 -31.56 16.25 0.64
N GLN A 508 -32.00 15.23 1.36
CA GLN A 508 -31.08 14.28 1.99
C GLN A 508 -31.67 12.88 2.03
N SER A 509 -31.17 11.99 1.16
CA SER A 509 -31.69 10.63 1.00
C SER A 509 -30.87 9.55 1.71
N ALA A 510 -29.81 9.92 2.42
CA ALA A 510 -28.89 9.00 3.09
C ALA A 510 -28.76 9.29 4.59
N ALA A 511 -28.52 8.23 5.36
CA ALA A 511 -28.27 8.26 6.80
C ALA A 511 -27.04 7.41 7.16
N ASP A 512 -26.04 7.37 6.28
CA ASP A 512 -24.83 6.56 6.37
C ASP A 512 -23.63 7.32 5.77
N ASP A 513 -22.57 6.59 5.38
CA ASP A 513 -21.35 7.14 4.78
C ASP A 513 -21.58 7.82 3.43
N THR A 514 -22.76 7.66 2.83
CA THR A 514 -23.16 8.28 1.56
C THR A 514 -23.87 9.61 1.75
N LEU A 515 -23.99 10.15 2.97
CA LEU A 515 -24.68 11.42 3.24
C LEU A 515 -24.13 12.62 2.44
N TRP A 516 -22.90 12.54 1.93
CA TRP A 516 -22.30 13.56 1.06
C TRP A 516 -23.01 13.74 -0.29
N HIS A 517 -23.90 12.82 -0.66
CA HIS A 517 -24.79 12.93 -1.81
C HIS A 517 -26.02 13.85 -1.60
N GLY A 518 -26.18 14.39 -0.39
CA GLY A 518 -27.27 15.32 -0.06
C GLY A 518 -26.79 16.44 0.85
N ASP A 519 -27.74 17.20 1.36
CA ASP A 519 -27.46 18.36 2.22
C ASP A 519 -26.99 17.92 3.58
N HIS A 520 -25.87 18.49 3.99
CA HIS A 520 -25.27 18.24 5.28
C HIS A 520 -24.35 19.40 5.68
N MET A 521 -24.06 19.45 6.97
CA MET A 521 -23.00 20.28 7.53
C MET A 521 -21.75 19.43 7.69
N GLU A 522 -20.64 19.83 7.10
CA GLU A 522 -19.35 19.21 7.35
C GLU A 522 -18.52 20.02 8.36
N ILE A 523 -17.94 19.33 9.34
CA ILE A 523 -16.96 19.87 10.28
C ILE A 523 -15.67 19.09 10.09
N GLN A 524 -14.59 19.80 9.76
CA GLN A 524 -13.23 19.25 9.78
C GLN A 524 -12.54 19.70 11.05
N LEU A 525 -11.89 18.78 11.76
CA LEU A 525 -11.15 19.09 12.99
C LEU A 525 -9.75 18.47 12.90
N ASP A 526 -8.79 19.21 13.42
CA ASP A 526 -7.43 18.73 13.68
C ASP A 526 -7.18 19.03 15.17
N THR A 527 -7.09 17.97 15.97
CA THR A 527 -7.12 18.11 17.43
C THR A 527 -5.75 18.41 18.03
N GLN A 528 -4.65 18.21 17.29
CA GLN A 528 -3.28 18.55 17.69
C GLN A 528 -2.54 19.40 16.65
N MET A 529 -3.24 20.33 15.99
CA MET A 529 -2.84 21.19 14.88
C MET A 529 -1.42 21.77 14.80
N ASP A 530 -0.72 21.93 15.91
CA ASP A 530 0.66 22.42 15.93
C ASP A 530 1.70 21.29 16.11
N GLY A 531 1.25 20.06 16.37
CA GLY A 531 2.06 18.86 16.59
C GLY A 531 2.49 18.17 15.30
N ASP A 532 1.68 18.26 14.24
CA ASP A 532 1.91 17.58 12.97
C ASP A 532 1.54 18.41 11.73
N TYR A 533 1.32 19.72 11.86
CA TYR A 533 0.96 20.65 10.78
C TYR A 533 1.66 20.43 9.42
N ASP A 534 2.89 19.92 9.42
CA ASP A 534 3.66 19.66 8.22
C ASP A 534 3.23 18.37 7.48
N ASN A 535 2.24 17.64 8.00
CA ASN A 535 1.65 16.44 7.44
C ASN A 535 0.41 16.78 6.58
N PRO A 536 0.47 16.59 5.25
CA PRO A 536 -0.61 16.96 4.32
C PRO A 536 -1.80 16.00 4.30
N GLY A 537 -1.76 14.92 5.08
CA GLY A 537 -2.78 13.87 5.06
C GLY A 537 -3.40 13.68 6.43
N MET A 538 -4.68 13.30 6.42
CA MET A 538 -5.43 12.97 7.64
C MET A 538 -4.72 11.87 8.43
N ASN A 539 -4.52 12.08 9.73
CA ASN A 539 -3.83 11.15 10.61
C ASN A 539 -4.73 10.70 11.79
N ASP A 540 -4.13 10.32 12.93
CA ASP A 540 -4.81 9.83 14.12
C ASP A 540 -5.45 10.91 15.01
N ASP A 541 -5.34 12.18 14.64
CA ASP A 541 -5.91 13.29 15.39
C ASP A 541 -6.73 14.27 14.51
N ASP A 542 -6.94 13.88 13.25
CA ASP A 542 -7.80 14.55 12.27
C ASP A 542 -9.17 13.90 12.09
N PHE A 543 -10.19 14.74 11.90
CA PHE A 543 -11.59 14.34 11.76
C PHE A 543 -12.24 15.06 10.59
N GLN A 544 -13.13 14.35 9.89
CA GLN A 544 -14.05 14.92 8.93
C GLN A 544 -15.43 14.33 9.19
N ILE A 545 -16.31 15.19 9.70
CA ILE A 545 -17.59 14.81 10.31
C ILE A 545 -18.71 15.45 9.51
N GLY A 546 -19.58 14.64 8.93
CA GLY A 546 -20.82 15.08 8.31
C GLY A 546 -21.99 14.99 9.29
N LEU A 547 -22.81 16.05 9.36
CA LEU A 547 -24.02 16.13 10.16
C LEU A 547 -25.22 16.37 9.23
N SER A 548 -26.16 15.44 9.25
CA SER A 548 -27.34 15.44 8.38
C SER A 548 -28.62 15.37 9.20
N LEU A 549 -29.66 16.10 8.77
CA LEU A 549 -30.99 16.08 9.37
C LEU A 549 -31.88 14.94 8.80
N GLY A 550 -31.43 14.28 7.73
CA GLY A 550 -32.28 13.37 6.93
C GLY A 550 -33.33 14.10 6.10
N ASP A 551 -34.30 13.38 5.52
CA ASP A 551 -35.40 13.96 4.70
C ASP A 551 -36.63 14.36 5.53
N LEU A 552 -36.51 14.34 6.87
CA LEU A 552 -37.55 14.68 7.86
C LEU A 552 -38.79 13.77 7.86
N GLU A 553 -38.94 12.85 6.90
CA GLU A 553 -40.08 11.92 6.79
C GLU A 553 -39.69 10.46 7.05
N LYS A 554 -38.59 10.00 6.44
CA LYS A 554 -38.21 8.58 6.29
C LYS A 554 -36.74 8.30 6.60
N VAL A 555 -35.88 9.28 6.36
CA VAL A 555 -34.44 9.23 6.61
C VAL A 555 -34.18 9.99 7.91
N SER A 556 -33.59 9.30 8.89
CA SER A 556 -33.25 9.89 10.18
C SER A 556 -32.00 10.77 10.08
N SER A 557 -31.87 11.72 11.00
CA SER A 557 -30.61 12.44 11.19
C SER A 557 -29.46 11.49 11.51
N VAL A 558 -28.27 11.81 11.00
CA VAL A 558 -27.04 11.05 11.24
C VAL A 558 -25.87 12.01 11.42
N GLY A 559 -24.93 11.64 12.30
CA GLY A 559 -23.60 12.21 12.29
C GLY A 559 -22.56 11.14 12.02
N TYR A 560 -21.84 11.29 10.91
CA TYR A 560 -20.93 10.27 10.39
C TYR A 560 -19.53 10.87 10.22
N ALA A 561 -18.51 10.17 10.70
CA ALA A 561 -17.12 10.54 10.51
C ALA A 561 -16.49 9.71 9.37
N TRP A 562 -16.10 10.36 8.26
CA TRP A 562 -15.32 9.72 7.19
C TRP A 562 -13.85 9.56 7.59
N PHE A 563 -13.35 10.48 8.41
CA PHE A 563 -12.08 10.37 9.12
C PHE A 563 -12.36 10.64 10.60
N ASN A 564 -11.82 9.80 11.48
CA ASN A 564 -12.20 9.77 12.89
C ASN A 564 -10.99 9.57 13.81
N GLY A 565 -9.93 10.36 13.65
CA GLY A 565 -8.77 10.39 14.55
C GLY A 565 -8.31 9.01 15.02
N ALA A 566 -7.97 8.13 14.07
CA ALA A 566 -7.60 6.71 14.27
C ALA A 566 -8.72 5.66 14.48
N PHE A 567 -10.01 5.98 14.40
CA PHE A 567 -11.07 4.96 14.33
C PHE A 567 -11.44 4.56 12.89
N THR A 568 -12.17 3.46 12.75
CA THR A 568 -12.85 3.12 11.49
C THR A 568 -13.93 4.17 11.20
N PRO A 569 -14.14 4.60 9.94
CA PRO A 569 -15.26 5.46 9.58
C PRO A 569 -16.57 4.92 10.13
N GLY A 570 -17.45 5.81 10.58
CA GLY A 570 -18.68 5.39 11.25
C GLY A 570 -19.43 6.51 11.94
N GLU A 571 -20.57 6.15 12.54
CA GLU A 571 -21.32 7.06 13.40
C GLU A 571 -20.51 7.47 14.64
N ILE A 572 -20.65 8.73 15.03
CA ILE A 572 -19.92 9.28 16.17
C ILE A 572 -20.60 8.89 17.48
N ASN A 573 -19.89 8.13 18.31
CA ASN A 573 -20.42 7.68 19.59
C ASN A 573 -20.66 8.85 20.56
N GLY A 574 -21.90 8.98 21.02
CA GLY A 574 -22.30 10.02 21.98
C GLY A 574 -22.49 11.41 21.38
N LEU A 575 -22.46 11.53 20.05
CA LEU A 575 -22.89 12.76 19.36
C LEU A 575 -24.36 13.03 19.68
N GLU A 576 -24.66 14.26 20.07
CA GLU A 576 -26.04 14.74 20.23
C GLU A 576 -26.35 15.71 19.09
N MET A 577 -27.55 15.60 18.50
CA MET A 577 -28.03 16.50 17.45
C MET A 577 -29.51 16.84 17.67
N ALA A 578 -29.88 18.08 17.39
CA ALA A 578 -31.26 18.54 17.34
C ALA A 578 -31.42 19.64 16.30
N TYR A 579 -32.61 19.79 15.75
CA TYR A 579 -32.86 20.76 14.69
C TYR A 579 -34.27 21.33 14.74
N SER A 580 -34.46 22.48 14.09
CA SER A 580 -35.78 23.05 13.80
C SER A 580 -35.83 23.65 12.40
N GLU A 581 -36.95 23.50 11.71
CA GLU A 581 -37.18 24.12 10.41
C GLU A 581 -37.41 25.63 10.56
N THR A 582 -36.97 26.38 9.56
CA THR A 582 -37.22 27.82 9.41
C THR A 582 -37.93 28.09 8.09
N ASP A 583 -38.37 29.32 7.85
CA ASP A 583 -39.04 29.69 6.60
C ASP A 583 -38.14 29.52 5.35
N THR A 584 -36.81 29.47 5.52
CA THR A 584 -35.82 29.52 4.44
C THR A 584 -34.72 28.46 4.58
N GLY A 585 -34.94 27.39 5.36
CA GLY A 585 -33.90 26.40 5.67
C GLY A 585 -34.08 25.85 7.08
N TYR A 586 -33.01 25.71 7.86
CA TYR A 586 -33.07 25.08 9.18
C TYR A 586 -32.07 25.64 10.19
N ILE A 587 -32.34 25.37 11.47
CA ILE A 587 -31.37 25.49 12.56
C ILE A 587 -30.95 24.08 12.97
N LEU A 588 -29.65 23.83 13.04
CA LEU A 588 -29.06 22.58 13.53
C LEU A 588 -28.15 22.89 14.72
N GLU A 589 -28.29 22.13 15.81
CA GLU A 589 -27.35 22.12 16.92
C GLU A 589 -26.72 20.75 17.07
N ALA A 590 -25.45 20.73 17.46
CA ALA A 590 -24.71 19.50 17.72
C ALA A 590 -23.77 19.63 18.91
N PHE A 591 -23.61 18.54 19.66
CA PHE A 591 -22.57 18.39 20.68
C PHE A 591 -21.73 17.16 20.38
N ILE A 592 -20.42 17.38 20.23
CA ILE A 592 -19.44 16.32 20.02
C ILE A 592 -18.68 16.09 21.34
N PRO A 593 -18.85 14.93 21.99
CA PRO A 593 -18.19 14.68 23.27
C PRO A 593 -16.68 14.55 23.09
N VAL A 594 -15.92 15.00 24.08
CA VAL A 594 -14.45 14.91 24.09
C VAL A 594 -13.94 13.48 23.89
N GLY A 595 -14.69 12.48 24.37
CA GLY A 595 -14.35 11.06 24.20
C GLY A 595 -14.46 10.54 22.76
N ALA A 596 -15.12 11.29 21.87
CA ALA A 596 -15.19 10.99 20.44
C ALA A 596 -14.07 11.66 19.64
N LEU A 597 -13.29 12.56 20.26
CA LEU A 597 -12.23 13.33 19.63
C LEU A 597 -10.90 12.91 20.25
N SER A 598 -10.25 11.88 19.70
CA SER A 598 -8.88 11.51 20.07
C SER A 598 -7.95 12.73 20.02
N GLY A 599 -6.95 12.77 20.90
CA GLY A 599 -5.93 13.84 20.88
C GLY A 599 -6.36 15.21 21.41
N ILE A 600 -7.66 15.53 21.44
CA ILE A 600 -8.11 16.89 21.76
C ILE A 600 -7.84 17.29 23.22
N SER A 601 -7.37 18.53 23.38
CA SER A 601 -7.22 19.18 24.69
C SER A 601 -8.19 20.37 24.81
N LEU A 602 -9.29 20.20 25.53
CA LEU A 602 -10.27 21.27 25.79
C LEU A 602 -9.89 22.07 27.04
N ALA A 603 -8.93 23.00 26.84
CA ALA A 603 -8.45 23.89 27.89
C ALA A 603 -8.08 25.28 27.31
N GLU A 604 -8.13 26.30 28.16
CA GLU A 604 -7.71 27.66 27.78
C GLU A 604 -6.29 27.67 27.21
N GLY A 605 -6.14 28.27 26.03
CA GLY A 605 -4.88 28.37 25.31
C GLY A 605 -4.56 27.19 24.41
N ALA A 606 -5.35 26.11 24.43
CA ALA A 606 -5.22 25.03 23.45
C ALA A 606 -5.52 25.54 22.04
N VAL A 607 -4.91 24.88 21.05
CA VAL A 607 -5.07 25.19 19.64
C VAL A 607 -5.57 23.94 18.94
N ILE A 608 -6.61 24.10 18.14
CA ILE A 608 -7.14 23.06 17.24
C ILE A 608 -7.29 23.64 15.84
N GLY A 609 -7.25 22.80 14.81
CA GLY A 609 -7.70 23.15 13.47
C GLY A 609 -9.19 22.92 13.33
N MET A 610 -9.86 23.81 12.61
CA MET A 610 -11.29 23.66 12.33
C MET A 610 -11.68 24.28 11.00
N ASN A 611 -12.55 23.59 10.25
CA ASN A 611 -13.36 24.19 9.20
C ASN A 611 -14.83 23.81 9.37
N ILE A 612 -15.71 24.70 8.91
CA ILE A 612 -17.15 24.47 8.82
C ILE A 612 -17.54 24.65 7.36
N SER A 613 -18.24 23.66 6.80
CA SER A 613 -18.58 23.64 5.38
C SER A 613 -20.01 23.13 5.16
N PRO A 614 -21.02 24.02 5.00
CA PRO A 614 -22.34 23.60 4.54
C PRO A 614 -22.25 23.14 3.09
N SER A 615 -23.01 22.10 2.75
CA SER A 615 -23.18 21.66 1.37
C SER A 615 -24.62 21.70 0.92
N ASP A 616 -24.78 21.79 -0.39
CA ASP A 616 -26.06 21.80 -1.07
C ASP A 616 -26.07 20.79 -2.23
N SER A 617 -27.21 20.12 -2.38
CA SER A 617 -27.55 19.15 -3.40
C SER A 617 -29.06 19.16 -3.65
N ASP A 618 -29.47 20.01 -4.57
CA ASP A 618 -30.84 20.15 -5.05
C ASP A 618 -31.47 18.86 -5.66
N THR A 619 -30.67 17.86 -6.02
CA THR A 619 -31.12 16.64 -6.72
C THR A 619 -31.16 15.40 -5.82
N PRO A 620 -32.33 14.75 -5.61
CA PRO A 620 -32.40 13.51 -4.81
C PRO A 620 -31.54 12.38 -5.39
N GLY A 621 -30.63 11.85 -4.57
CA GLY A 621 -29.66 10.83 -4.99
C GLY A 621 -28.62 11.33 -6.00
N GLY A 622 -28.48 12.65 -6.14
CA GLY A 622 -27.46 13.31 -6.95
C GLY A 622 -26.08 13.27 -6.28
N SER A 623 -25.11 13.91 -6.92
CA SER A 623 -23.85 14.27 -6.26
C SER A 623 -24.00 15.65 -5.63
N GLN A 624 -23.22 15.94 -4.58
CA GLN A 624 -23.03 17.31 -4.07
C GLN A 624 -22.90 18.30 -5.23
N GLU A 625 -23.67 19.38 -5.18
CA GLU A 625 -23.73 20.40 -6.24
C GLU A 625 -22.85 21.60 -5.88
N SER A 626 -22.95 22.07 -4.63
CA SER A 626 -22.17 23.20 -4.12
C SER A 626 -21.72 22.99 -2.66
N MET A 627 -20.62 23.65 -2.27
CA MET A 627 -20.17 23.70 -0.88
C MET A 627 -19.48 25.03 -0.59
N LEU A 628 -19.86 25.67 0.51
CA LEU A 628 -19.12 26.80 1.08
C LEU A 628 -18.21 26.29 2.21
N SER A 629 -17.13 27.01 2.51
CA SER A 629 -16.28 26.68 3.65
C SER A 629 -15.68 27.92 4.30
N THR A 630 -15.41 27.83 5.60
CA THR A 630 -14.64 28.83 6.33
C THR A 630 -13.21 28.96 5.79
N SER A 631 -12.69 27.90 5.15
CA SER A 631 -11.41 27.91 4.45
C SER A 631 -11.61 27.93 2.94
N ASN A 632 -11.23 29.03 2.29
CA ASN A 632 -11.30 29.16 0.83
C ASN A 632 -10.24 28.32 0.07
N ILE A 633 -9.34 27.68 0.80
CA ILE A 633 -8.33 26.75 0.25
C ILE A 633 -8.61 25.31 0.71
N ARG A 634 -9.81 25.03 1.25
CA ARG A 634 -10.21 23.69 1.70
C ARG A 634 -9.95 22.68 0.59
N THR A 635 -9.21 21.63 0.94
CA THR A 635 -9.10 20.41 0.14
C THR A 635 -9.61 19.23 0.94
N TYR A 636 -10.00 18.17 0.24
CA TYR A 636 -10.39 16.91 0.87
C TYR A 636 -9.16 16.29 1.56
N ALA A 637 -9.34 15.83 2.80
CA ALA A 637 -8.34 15.09 3.56
C ALA A 637 -6.98 15.80 3.78
N ASP A 638 -6.97 17.13 3.93
CA ASP A 638 -5.73 17.92 4.17
C ASP A 638 -5.90 18.92 5.34
N PRO A 639 -5.39 18.58 6.55
CA PRO A 639 -5.53 19.42 7.74
C PRO A 639 -4.79 20.75 7.67
N ARG A 640 -3.84 20.90 6.74
CA ARG A 640 -3.13 22.18 6.53
C ARG A 640 -4.05 23.29 6.06
N THR A 641 -5.19 22.92 5.47
CA THR A 641 -6.22 23.84 4.98
C THR A 641 -7.22 24.22 6.07
N PHE A 642 -7.03 23.78 7.32
CA PHE A 642 -7.92 24.11 8.44
C PHE A 642 -7.54 25.45 9.06
N GLY A 643 -8.53 26.21 9.51
CA GLY A 643 -8.30 27.46 10.25
C GLY A 643 -7.81 27.20 11.67
N LYS A 644 -6.94 28.07 12.18
CA LYS A 644 -6.35 27.93 13.52
C LYS A 644 -7.31 28.49 14.57
N ILE A 645 -7.81 27.62 15.45
CA ILE A 645 -8.74 27.98 16.52
C ILE A 645 -8.00 27.96 17.84
N LYS A 646 -8.02 29.06 18.58
CA LYS A 646 -7.51 29.12 19.94
C LYS A 646 -8.64 29.10 20.95
N LEU A 647 -8.60 28.17 21.89
CA LEU A 647 -9.60 28.08 22.95
C LEU A 647 -9.34 29.18 24.00
N VAL A 648 -10.37 29.95 24.34
CA VAL A 648 -10.31 31.04 25.33
C VAL A 648 -11.52 30.97 26.27
N LYS A 649 -11.40 31.56 27.46
CA LYS A 649 -12.48 31.64 28.46
C LYS A 649 -13.26 32.95 28.38
#